data_AF-W7T566-F1
#
_entry.id   AF-W7T566-F1
#
_cell.length_a   1.000
_cell.length_b   1.000
_cell.length_c   1.000
_cell.angle_alpha   90.00
_cell.angle_beta   90.00
_cell.angle_gamma   90.00
#
_symmetry.space_group_name_H-M   'P 1'
#
loop_
_entity.id
_entity.type
_entity.pdbx_description
1 polymer ?
#
loop_
_entity_poly.entity_id
_entity_poly.type
_entity_poly.pdbx_seq_one_letter_code
_entity_poly.pdbx_strand_id
1 'polypeptide(L)'
;MRALFPVVAALITLGLALPQPAAAATPAACVSPQFADGVAQNVFPADQTTWVRGEAWVQTPDDSDHDGVPDRVHVDITRPAQTADPSCHYRAPVVFEDSPYYAGIGPAENWQVDHPLGMQPPPRPVTPSWPARSTSPIISTIYEATWLPRGFAVVHAESPGTGLSTGCPTSGGPNETRGGKAVVDWLNGRVPAFTSATSTDKVKADWTTGKVAMMGTSYNGTLPEAVASTGVDGLAAIVPISAISDWYDYYRANGMVRAPFTFQGEDLDVLADAVYSRSDRAVCQPVISGLASKEDRVTGDFSPFWNDRDTMRDVRNVHAAVLMAHGDNDFNVMTKNMAQFYDAVRARGVPHMLYFHQGGHGGAPPDVMVNRWFTRYLFGVHNGVEQQPKAWVVREANACPVRQTTSVGDQSDTVTLAVADSSRLTLGFAASIPVTAADGTVKNTSALIAKIPDRTHIALAVAVATKPGEHVAADSVIGLPCSSANPTPYAEWPDPTTGVVTANLAAGAPGVGGLTLRPGSSGIETLTDDATVPAVTSANAATSGTRLVYQTPALTANVRISGTPWASLWASSSASRANLTVALVDYPPTGNGTILTRGWTDPQNRISAATTEPVTPGQFYRLRLDLQPKDAVVVAGHRLGLMVLSSDQEATIRTTPGTKLSVDLGRSTVSLPIVGGTSAFATAAGGTDVSALRATVAGLGLPAGQAHDLLKTLDNTRCQSLDDFLRTVFDQVGSGRLTVAQASVLQAANQVELQQGCFNAGTLGSWVTPGRVGQAWTRAPRQAAEQDLLDLAAATPDALHTVASAGRSVVSGRSDTCFKLRGVHGDAGARLTDELGCSGR
;
A
#
# COMPACT_ATOMS: atom_id res chain seq x y z
N MET A 1 -0.36 49.77 -50.02
CA MET A 1 -0.95 50.41 -51.23
C MET A 1 -2.36 49.88 -51.40
N ARG A 2 -3.32 50.71 -51.84
CA ARG A 2 -4.67 50.25 -52.22
C ARG A 2 -4.62 49.63 -53.62
N ALA A 3 -5.35 48.54 -53.85
CA ALA A 3 -5.71 48.07 -55.18
C ALA A 3 -7.15 47.53 -55.15
N LEU A 4 -8.04 48.12 -55.96
CA LEU A 4 -9.39 47.60 -56.22
C LEU A 4 -9.33 46.49 -57.26
N PHE A 5 -10.34 45.60 -57.31
CA PHE A 5 -10.92 45.01 -58.53
C PHE A 5 -12.26 44.30 -58.18
N PRO A 6 -13.13 43.94 -59.16
CA PRO A 6 -14.38 44.68 -59.35
C PRO A 6 -15.68 43.93 -58.98
N VAL A 7 -16.79 44.67 -58.95
CA VAL A 7 -18.15 44.11 -58.84
C VAL A 7 -18.64 43.62 -60.21
N VAL A 8 -19.08 42.37 -60.28
CA VAL A 8 -19.86 41.82 -61.40
C VAL A 8 -21.20 41.35 -60.86
N ALA A 9 -22.29 41.89 -61.42
CA ALA A 9 -23.64 41.45 -61.10
C ALA A 9 -24.05 40.29 -62.03
N ALA A 10 -24.55 39.20 -61.45
CA ALA A 10 -25.17 38.10 -62.19
C ALA A 10 -26.56 37.81 -61.58
N LEU A 11 -27.57 37.69 -62.43
CA LEU A 11 -28.94 37.39 -61.99
C LEU A 11 -29.02 35.96 -61.45
N ILE A 12 -29.56 35.81 -60.24
CA ILE A 12 -29.97 34.51 -59.69
C ILE A 12 -31.48 34.36 -59.90
N THR A 13 -31.86 33.32 -60.65
CA THR A 13 -33.25 32.91 -60.83
C THR A 13 -33.80 32.30 -59.54
N LEU A 14 -34.95 32.79 -59.07
CA LEU A 14 -35.60 32.28 -57.87
C LEU A 14 -36.31 30.95 -58.17
N GLY A 15 -35.57 29.84 -58.05
CA GLY A 15 -36.13 28.50 -58.05
C GLY A 15 -36.79 28.20 -56.70
N LEU A 16 -38.12 27.99 -56.69
CA LEU A 16 -38.84 27.48 -55.52
C LEU A 16 -38.46 26.01 -55.27
N ALA A 17 -37.39 25.79 -54.51
CA ALA A 17 -37.05 24.49 -53.98
C ALA A 17 -38.05 24.09 -52.88
N LEU A 18 -38.83 23.05 -53.12
CA LEU A 18 -39.60 22.40 -52.06
C LEU A 18 -38.62 21.87 -51.00
N PRO A 19 -38.91 22.02 -49.69
CA PRO A 19 -38.06 21.46 -48.65
C PRO A 19 -38.04 19.95 -48.79
N GLN A 20 -36.85 19.37 -49.00
CA GLN A 20 -36.69 17.93 -48.86
C GLN A 20 -37.04 17.55 -47.41
N PRO A 21 -37.80 16.46 -47.18
CA PRO A 21 -37.96 15.95 -45.83
C PRO A 21 -36.57 15.59 -45.30
N ALA A 22 -36.21 16.11 -44.14
CA ALA A 22 -34.99 15.71 -43.45
C ALA A 22 -35.03 14.17 -43.30
N ALA A 23 -33.99 13.49 -43.75
CA ALA A 23 -33.88 12.06 -43.56
C ALA A 23 -33.95 11.79 -42.04
N ALA A 24 -34.96 11.06 -41.60
CA ALA A 24 -35.07 10.66 -40.21
C ALA A 24 -33.80 9.89 -39.86
N ALA A 25 -33.05 10.37 -38.86
CA ALA A 25 -31.88 9.67 -38.38
C ALA A 25 -32.30 8.26 -37.97
N THR A 26 -31.66 7.25 -38.54
CA THR A 26 -31.93 5.85 -38.20
C THR A 26 -31.73 5.71 -36.69
N PRO A 27 -32.73 5.25 -35.91
CA PRO A 27 -32.54 5.07 -34.48
C PRO A 27 -31.36 4.14 -34.24
N ALA A 28 -30.45 4.55 -33.35
CA ALA A 28 -29.26 3.76 -33.05
C ALA A 28 -29.69 2.38 -32.56
N ALA A 29 -29.12 1.32 -33.14
CA ALA A 29 -29.47 -0.04 -32.74
C ALA A 29 -29.27 -0.21 -31.22
N CYS A 30 -30.26 -0.78 -30.54
CA CYS A 30 -30.15 -1.05 -29.11
C CYS A 30 -29.04 -2.08 -28.86
N VAL A 31 -27.99 -1.65 -28.17
CA VAL A 31 -26.86 -2.48 -27.78
C VAL A 31 -26.97 -2.82 -26.30
N SER A 32 -26.70 -4.07 -25.96
CA SER A 32 -26.54 -4.54 -24.57
C SER A 32 -25.06 -4.82 -24.27
N PRO A 33 -24.60 -4.63 -23.02
CA PRO A 33 -23.23 -4.95 -22.61
C PRO A 33 -22.82 -6.38 -23.00
N GLN A 34 -21.61 -6.51 -23.52
CA GLN A 34 -20.99 -7.79 -23.82
C GLN A 34 -19.77 -7.98 -22.91
N PHE A 35 -19.52 -9.23 -22.53
CA PHE A 35 -18.42 -9.60 -21.63
C PHE A 35 -17.60 -10.73 -22.27
N ALA A 36 -16.29 -10.53 -22.38
CA ALA A 36 -15.36 -11.55 -22.82
C ALA A 36 -14.23 -11.68 -21.80
N ASP A 37 -13.84 -12.91 -21.50
CA ASP A 37 -12.78 -13.29 -20.55
C ASP A 37 -12.85 -12.56 -19.18
N GLY A 38 -14.06 -12.15 -18.79
CA GLY A 38 -14.39 -11.51 -17.52
C GLY A 38 -14.39 -9.98 -17.49
N VAL A 39 -14.25 -9.29 -18.62
CA VAL A 39 -14.26 -7.81 -18.70
C VAL A 39 -15.29 -7.28 -19.71
N ALA A 40 -15.81 -6.08 -19.46
CA ALA A 40 -16.76 -5.39 -20.34
C ALA A 40 -16.08 -4.98 -21.65
N GLN A 41 -16.76 -5.21 -22.76
CA GLN A 41 -16.28 -5.00 -24.12
C GLN A 41 -16.76 -3.69 -24.71
N ASN A 42 -15.98 -3.11 -25.62
CA ASN A 42 -16.27 -1.84 -26.30
C ASN A 42 -17.32 -2.05 -27.41
N VAL A 43 -18.58 -2.28 -27.05
CA VAL A 43 -19.69 -2.55 -27.99
C VAL A 43 -20.65 -1.36 -28.18
N PHE A 44 -20.66 -0.40 -27.26
CA PHE A 44 -21.45 0.82 -27.40
C PHE A 44 -20.74 1.82 -28.34
N PRO A 45 -21.49 2.71 -29.03
CA PRO A 45 -20.89 3.70 -29.92
C PRO A 45 -19.83 4.58 -29.25
N ALA A 46 -18.62 4.57 -29.80
CA ALA A 46 -17.53 5.45 -29.38
C ALA A 46 -17.60 6.86 -30.00
N ASP A 47 -18.57 7.10 -30.90
CA ASP A 47 -18.83 8.43 -31.46
C ASP A 47 -19.44 9.34 -30.40
N GLN A 48 -18.64 10.32 -29.96
CA GLN A 48 -18.99 11.26 -28.89
C GLN A 48 -20.21 12.13 -29.23
N THR A 49 -20.55 12.28 -30.51
CA THR A 49 -21.74 13.05 -30.93
C THR A 49 -23.06 12.30 -30.64
N THR A 50 -22.99 10.99 -30.39
CA THR A 50 -24.14 10.16 -30.02
C THR A 50 -24.38 10.11 -28.51
N TRP A 51 -23.44 10.58 -27.69
CA TRP A 51 -23.54 10.51 -26.24
C TRP A 51 -24.52 11.54 -25.68
N VAL A 52 -25.31 11.13 -24.69
CA VAL A 52 -26.24 12.01 -24.01
C VAL A 52 -25.50 12.74 -22.90
N ARG A 53 -25.48 14.08 -22.96
CA ARG A 53 -24.86 14.96 -21.97
C ARG A 53 -25.89 15.79 -21.22
N GLY A 54 -25.58 16.20 -20.00
CA GLY A 54 -26.37 17.13 -19.20
C GLY A 54 -25.70 17.47 -17.86
N GLU A 55 -26.30 18.38 -17.10
CA GLU A 55 -25.80 18.84 -15.80
C GLU A 55 -26.90 18.79 -14.74
N ALA A 56 -26.51 18.76 -13.46
CA ALA A 56 -27.42 18.91 -12.33
C ALA A 56 -26.72 19.51 -11.10
N TRP A 57 -27.51 20.08 -10.20
CA TRP A 57 -27.07 20.57 -8.89
C TRP A 57 -27.71 19.71 -7.80
N VAL A 58 -26.96 18.75 -7.28
CA VAL A 58 -27.39 17.76 -6.28
C VAL A 58 -27.38 18.39 -4.89
N GLN A 59 -28.52 18.35 -4.19
CA GLN A 59 -28.64 18.94 -2.87
C GLN A 59 -27.97 18.07 -1.80
N THR A 60 -27.11 18.67 -0.98
CA THR A 60 -26.49 18.03 0.18
C THR A 60 -27.39 18.23 1.44
N PRO A 61 -27.07 17.61 2.58
CA PRO A 61 -27.72 17.88 3.87
C PRO A 61 -27.04 19.02 4.66
N ASP A 62 -26.00 19.65 4.11
CA ASP A 62 -25.16 20.64 4.77
C ASP A 62 -25.50 22.07 4.35
N ASP A 63 -25.17 23.03 5.20
CA ASP A 63 -25.16 24.48 4.95
C ASP A 63 -23.79 24.95 5.43
N SER A 64 -22.78 24.78 4.56
CA SER A 64 -21.36 24.94 4.92
C SER A 64 -20.81 26.34 4.67
N ASP A 65 -21.55 27.16 3.92
CA ASP A 65 -21.27 28.60 3.77
C ASP A 65 -22.13 29.49 4.70
N HIS A 66 -23.09 28.89 5.42
CA HIS A 66 -23.93 29.51 6.46
C HIS A 66 -24.88 30.59 5.92
N ASP A 67 -25.36 30.43 4.69
CA ASP A 67 -26.34 31.33 4.05
C ASP A 67 -27.81 30.98 4.40
N GLY A 68 -28.05 29.82 5.04
CA GLY A 68 -29.37 29.32 5.42
C GLY A 68 -30.04 28.43 4.37
N VAL A 69 -29.37 28.11 3.26
CA VAL A 69 -29.81 27.23 2.19
C VAL A 69 -28.91 25.98 2.15
N PRO A 70 -29.47 24.76 1.98
CA PRO A 70 -28.63 23.58 1.83
C PRO A 70 -27.73 23.64 0.59
N ASP A 71 -26.46 23.30 0.75
CA ASP A 71 -25.44 23.31 -0.30
C ASP A 71 -25.88 22.46 -1.50
N ARG A 72 -25.35 22.78 -2.68
CA ARG A 72 -25.55 21.98 -3.90
C ARG A 72 -24.22 21.69 -4.59
N VAL A 73 -23.98 20.41 -4.84
CA VAL A 73 -22.87 19.89 -5.64
C VAL A 73 -23.25 19.90 -7.11
N HIS A 74 -22.52 20.65 -7.92
CA HIS A 74 -22.63 20.64 -9.38
C HIS A 74 -22.03 19.35 -9.95
N VAL A 75 -22.77 18.71 -10.87
CA VAL A 75 -22.35 17.50 -11.57
C VAL A 75 -22.60 17.58 -13.07
N ASP A 76 -21.67 17.04 -13.86
CA ASP A 76 -21.90 16.70 -15.26
C ASP A 76 -22.26 15.22 -15.41
N ILE A 77 -22.97 14.90 -16.49
CA ILE A 77 -23.53 13.58 -16.75
C ILE A 77 -23.26 13.28 -18.21
N THR A 78 -22.49 12.23 -18.49
CA THR A 78 -22.31 11.73 -19.86
C THR A 78 -22.64 10.24 -19.91
N ARG A 79 -23.60 9.84 -20.75
CA ARG A 79 -24.17 8.48 -20.74
C ARG A 79 -24.48 7.92 -22.15
N PRO A 80 -24.49 6.58 -22.34
CA PRO A 80 -24.80 5.98 -23.64
C PRO A 80 -26.19 6.35 -24.17
N ALA A 81 -26.32 6.53 -25.49
CA ALA A 81 -27.55 6.90 -26.19
C ALA A 81 -28.76 6.02 -25.82
N GLN A 82 -28.51 4.73 -25.64
CA GLN A 82 -29.49 3.70 -25.29
C GLN A 82 -30.21 3.98 -23.95
N THR A 83 -29.64 4.83 -23.09
CA THR A 83 -30.29 5.26 -21.82
C THR A 83 -31.32 6.39 -22.01
N ALA A 84 -31.41 6.99 -23.19
CA ALA A 84 -32.40 8.00 -23.54
C ALA A 84 -33.49 7.46 -24.49
N ASP A 85 -33.30 6.28 -25.09
CA ASP A 85 -34.32 5.57 -25.86
C ASP A 85 -35.06 4.55 -24.96
N PRO A 86 -36.34 4.77 -24.62
CA PRO A 86 -37.10 3.85 -23.78
C PRO A 86 -37.25 2.44 -24.37
N SER A 87 -37.15 2.28 -25.69
CA SER A 87 -37.28 0.98 -26.37
C SER A 87 -36.06 0.08 -26.18
N CYS A 88 -34.89 0.65 -25.88
CA CYS A 88 -33.70 -0.13 -25.57
C CYS A 88 -33.71 -0.72 -24.15
N HIS A 89 -34.61 -0.25 -23.28
CA HIS A 89 -34.72 -0.66 -21.88
C HIS A 89 -33.40 -0.64 -21.09
N TYR A 90 -32.41 0.15 -21.54
CA TYR A 90 -31.07 0.13 -20.99
C TYR A 90 -30.92 1.11 -19.84
N ARG A 91 -30.37 0.62 -18.72
CA ARG A 91 -29.95 1.43 -17.58
C ARG A 91 -28.45 1.23 -17.39
N ALA A 92 -27.70 2.33 -17.32
CA ALA A 92 -26.25 2.28 -17.18
C ALA A 92 -25.84 2.28 -15.69
N PRO A 93 -24.89 1.44 -15.25
CA PRO A 93 -24.17 1.70 -14.02
C PRO A 93 -23.22 2.90 -14.21
N VAL A 94 -22.79 3.52 -13.12
CA VAL A 94 -22.06 4.80 -13.14
C VAL A 94 -20.62 4.64 -12.64
N VAL A 95 -19.66 5.21 -13.36
CA VAL A 95 -18.34 5.55 -12.83
C VAL A 95 -18.36 7.03 -12.46
N PHE A 96 -18.03 7.34 -11.21
CA PHE A 96 -18.13 8.67 -10.60
C PHE A 96 -16.76 9.16 -10.13
N GLU A 97 -16.40 10.40 -10.46
CA GLU A 97 -15.30 11.12 -9.81
C GLU A 97 -15.82 12.41 -9.17
N ASP A 98 -15.50 12.60 -7.90
CA ASP A 98 -15.66 13.87 -7.19
C ASP A 98 -14.28 14.53 -7.15
N SER A 99 -14.19 15.80 -7.52
CA SER A 99 -12.92 16.54 -7.48
C SER A 99 -13.11 17.99 -7.08
N PRO A 100 -12.33 18.48 -6.10
CA PRO A 100 -12.25 19.91 -5.81
C PRO A 100 -11.38 20.67 -6.83
N TYR A 101 -10.75 19.98 -7.79
CA TYR A 101 -9.73 20.56 -8.68
C TYR A 101 -10.22 20.97 -10.08
N TYR A 102 -11.43 20.57 -10.50
CA TYR A 102 -11.83 20.71 -11.91
C TYR A 102 -11.91 22.16 -12.42
N ALA A 103 -12.32 23.08 -11.54
CA ALA A 103 -12.35 24.52 -11.82
C ALA A 103 -10.96 25.20 -11.69
N GLY A 104 -9.89 24.43 -11.46
CA GLY A 104 -8.52 24.89 -11.30
C GLY A 104 -8.05 24.96 -9.85
N ILE A 105 -6.76 25.25 -9.67
CA ILE A 105 -6.12 25.41 -8.35
C ILE A 105 -5.54 26.82 -8.26
N GLY A 106 -5.79 27.48 -7.14
CA GLY A 106 -5.36 28.83 -6.82
C GLY A 106 -3.91 28.95 -6.39
N PRO A 107 -3.32 30.16 -6.47
CA PRO A 107 -1.95 30.45 -6.05
C PRO A 107 -1.87 30.69 -4.54
N ALA A 108 -2.38 29.76 -3.72
CA ALA A 108 -2.33 29.90 -2.27
C ALA A 108 -0.88 29.84 -1.76
N GLU A 109 -0.54 30.71 -0.80
CA GLU A 109 0.81 30.78 -0.24
C GLU A 109 0.96 29.87 0.98
N ASN A 110 1.93 28.95 0.95
CA ASN A 110 2.24 28.09 2.08
C ASN A 110 2.74 28.88 3.32
N TRP A 111 2.51 28.33 4.51
CA TRP A 111 3.07 28.87 5.76
C TRP A 111 4.60 28.85 5.74
N GLN A 112 5.23 29.86 6.34
CA GLN A 112 6.67 29.84 6.59
C GLN A 112 7.04 28.71 7.55
N VAL A 113 8.09 27.95 7.23
CA VAL A 113 8.56 26.79 8.02
C VAL A 113 9.89 27.03 8.73
N ASP A 114 10.61 28.09 8.37
CA ASP A 114 11.88 28.48 8.98
C ASP A 114 11.63 29.29 10.26
N HIS A 115 11.18 28.62 11.33
CA HIS A 115 10.87 29.23 12.63
C HIS A 115 11.17 28.28 13.82
N PRO A 116 11.22 28.78 15.06
CA PRO A 116 11.38 27.93 16.24
C PRO A 116 10.20 26.99 16.46
N LEU A 117 10.47 25.78 16.98
CA LEU A 117 9.45 24.81 17.40
C LEU A 117 8.59 25.37 18.55
N GLY A 118 7.29 25.08 18.53
CA GLY A 118 6.37 25.56 19.56
C GLY A 118 6.01 27.05 19.46
N MET A 119 6.25 27.68 18.30
CA MET A 119 5.89 29.07 18.01
C MET A 119 4.98 29.14 16.78
N GLN A 120 4.04 30.08 16.79
CA GLN A 120 3.21 30.37 15.61
C GLN A 120 4.09 30.92 14.47
N PRO A 121 4.01 30.38 13.25
CA PRO A 121 4.65 30.98 12.08
C PRO A 121 4.08 32.36 11.76
N PRO A 122 4.83 33.23 11.03
CA PRO A 122 4.27 34.44 10.44
C PRO A 122 2.96 34.17 9.68
N PRO A 123 1.90 35.01 9.82
CA PRO A 123 0.66 34.86 9.08
C PRO A 123 0.88 34.83 7.55
N ARG A 124 0.32 33.81 6.88
CA ARG A 124 0.22 33.79 5.41
C ARG A 124 -0.86 34.79 4.93
N PRO A 125 -0.70 35.40 3.74
CA PRO A 125 -1.73 36.25 3.16
C PRO A 125 -2.90 35.41 2.61
N VAL A 126 -4.12 35.94 2.73
CA VAL A 126 -5.32 35.39 2.07
C VAL A 126 -5.11 35.38 0.56
N THR A 127 -5.47 34.28 -0.11
CA THR A 127 -5.25 34.13 -1.55
C THR A 127 -6.06 35.18 -2.33
N PRO A 128 -5.43 35.94 -3.25
CA PRO A 128 -6.16 36.90 -4.06
C PRO A 128 -7.16 36.21 -5.00
N SER A 129 -8.19 36.94 -5.42
CA SER A 129 -9.14 36.44 -6.42
C SER A 129 -8.41 36.05 -7.72
N TRP A 130 -8.67 34.84 -8.21
CA TRP A 130 -8.03 34.26 -9.39
C TRP A 130 -9.09 33.65 -10.33
N PRO A 131 -8.91 33.70 -11.66
CA PRO A 131 -9.93 33.27 -12.62
C PRO A 131 -10.04 31.73 -12.64
N ALA A 132 -11.15 31.21 -12.12
CA ALA A 132 -11.48 29.78 -12.24
C ALA A 132 -11.80 29.39 -13.70
N ARG A 133 -11.56 28.11 -14.02
CA ARG A 133 -11.94 27.51 -15.29
C ARG A 133 -13.47 27.37 -15.36
N SER A 134 -14.05 27.63 -16.53
CA SER A 134 -15.45 27.30 -16.81
C SER A 134 -15.62 25.78 -16.92
N THR A 135 -16.54 25.24 -16.13
CA THR A 135 -16.84 23.81 -16.00
C THR A 135 -18.26 23.43 -16.42
N SER A 136 -19.02 24.38 -16.96
CA SER A 136 -20.28 24.09 -17.67
C SER A 136 -20.14 24.33 -19.19
N PRO A 137 -20.76 23.50 -20.06
CA PRO A 137 -21.63 22.36 -19.74
C PRO A 137 -20.90 21.02 -19.50
N ILE A 138 -19.57 21.06 -19.34
CA ILE A 138 -18.68 19.89 -19.24
C ILE A 138 -17.57 20.21 -18.24
N ILE A 139 -17.54 19.47 -17.13
CA ILE A 139 -16.54 19.57 -16.08
C ILE A 139 -15.25 18.90 -16.57
N SER A 140 -15.38 17.66 -17.06
CA SER A 140 -14.25 16.82 -17.46
C SER A 140 -14.60 15.92 -18.65
N THR A 141 -13.58 15.36 -19.28
CA THR A 141 -13.74 14.34 -20.34
C THR A 141 -12.77 13.16 -20.20
N ILE A 142 -12.22 12.93 -19.00
CA ILE A 142 -11.08 12.02 -18.80
C ILE A 142 -11.47 10.54 -18.78
N TYR A 143 -12.75 10.24 -18.62
CA TYR A 143 -13.24 8.89 -18.30
C TYR A 143 -14.19 8.32 -19.37
N GLU A 144 -14.87 9.16 -20.14
CA GLU A 144 -15.93 8.73 -21.07
C GLU A 144 -15.42 7.86 -22.22
N ALA A 145 -14.27 8.21 -22.81
CA ALA A 145 -13.67 7.43 -23.90
C ALA A 145 -13.31 5.99 -23.47
N THR A 146 -13.08 5.76 -22.17
CA THR A 146 -12.81 4.45 -21.59
C THR A 146 -14.10 3.71 -21.23
N TRP A 147 -15.07 4.42 -20.63
CA TRP A 147 -16.20 3.79 -19.93
C TRP A 147 -17.51 3.74 -20.73
N LEU A 148 -17.80 4.74 -21.57
CA LEU A 148 -19.04 4.73 -22.37
C LEU A 148 -19.08 3.63 -23.44
N PRO A 149 -17.99 3.34 -24.19
CA PRO A 149 -17.97 2.20 -25.11
C PRO A 149 -18.24 0.86 -24.43
N ARG A 150 -17.98 0.76 -23.12
CA ARG A 150 -18.24 -0.43 -22.27
C ARG A 150 -19.63 -0.45 -21.64
N GLY A 151 -20.46 0.56 -21.90
CA GLY A 151 -21.84 0.69 -21.43
C GLY A 151 -22.01 1.43 -20.10
N PHE A 152 -20.94 1.82 -19.42
CA PHE A 152 -21.06 2.63 -18.21
C PHE A 152 -21.45 4.07 -18.58
N ALA A 153 -22.16 4.74 -17.68
CA ALA A 153 -22.23 6.20 -17.66
C ALA A 153 -21.08 6.76 -16.83
N VAL A 154 -20.72 8.01 -17.09
CA VAL A 154 -19.76 8.77 -16.30
C VAL A 154 -20.46 9.99 -15.71
N VAL A 155 -20.12 10.29 -14.46
CA VAL A 155 -20.50 11.51 -13.74
C VAL A 155 -19.23 12.11 -13.17
N HIS A 156 -19.03 13.40 -13.34
CA HIS A 156 -18.02 14.16 -12.59
C HIS A 156 -18.73 15.14 -11.66
N ALA A 157 -18.18 15.40 -10.47
CA ALA A 157 -18.69 16.40 -9.54
C ALA A 157 -17.61 17.39 -9.12
N GLU A 158 -18.03 18.62 -8.85
CA GLU A 158 -17.22 19.64 -8.20
C GLU A 158 -17.54 19.63 -6.69
N SER A 159 -16.55 19.36 -5.84
CA SER A 159 -16.77 19.28 -4.39
C SER A 159 -17.29 20.62 -3.81
N PRO A 160 -17.92 20.65 -2.61
CA PRO A 160 -18.48 21.88 -2.03
C PRO A 160 -17.53 23.09 -2.05
N GLY A 161 -18.06 24.23 -2.49
CA GLY A 161 -17.33 25.48 -2.66
C GLY A 161 -16.38 25.55 -3.85
N THR A 162 -16.37 24.56 -4.73
CA THR A 162 -15.55 24.54 -5.95
C THR A 162 -16.39 24.72 -7.21
N GLY A 163 -15.85 25.40 -8.22
CA GLY A 163 -16.52 25.62 -9.51
C GLY A 163 -17.92 26.25 -9.42
N LEU A 164 -18.94 25.51 -9.84
CA LEU A 164 -20.35 25.92 -9.78
C LEU A 164 -21.13 25.30 -8.60
N SER A 165 -20.45 24.60 -7.69
CA SER A 165 -21.02 24.12 -6.42
C SER A 165 -21.11 25.25 -5.39
N THR A 166 -22.14 25.19 -4.54
CA THR A 166 -22.25 26.07 -3.35
C THR A 166 -21.61 25.39 -2.12
N GLY A 167 -21.76 25.97 -0.92
CA GLY A 167 -21.00 25.56 0.26
C GLY A 167 -19.53 25.98 0.23
N CYS A 168 -18.74 25.43 1.15
CA CYS A 168 -17.33 25.78 1.33
C CYS A 168 -16.39 24.56 1.33
N PRO A 169 -15.16 24.71 0.80
CA PRO A 169 -14.13 23.71 1.01
C PRO A 169 -13.69 23.73 2.47
N THR A 170 -13.45 22.56 3.04
CA THR A 170 -13.02 22.38 4.43
C THR A 170 -11.82 21.42 4.56
N SER A 171 -11.35 20.86 3.45
CA SER A 171 -10.24 19.91 3.33
C SER A 171 -10.46 18.65 4.17
N GLY A 172 -11.11 17.65 3.58
CA GLY A 172 -11.44 16.38 4.21
C GLY A 172 -12.58 16.43 5.22
N GLY A 173 -13.26 17.58 5.35
CA GLY A 173 -14.29 17.74 6.35
C GLY A 173 -15.59 16.98 6.03
N PRO A 174 -16.47 16.80 7.03
CA PRO A 174 -17.66 15.99 6.86
C PRO A 174 -18.65 16.48 5.79
N ASN A 175 -18.64 17.77 5.42
CA ASN A 175 -19.50 18.32 4.36
C ASN A 175 -19.08 17.86 2.95
N GLU A 176 -17.77 17.71 2.69
CA GLU A 176 -17.26 17.19 1.42
C GLU A 176 -17.58 15.70 1.27
N THR A 177 -17.39 14.94 2.35
CA THR A 177 -17.81 13.53 2.45
C THR A 177 -19.31 13.36 2.16
N ARG A 178 -20.14 14.27 2.71
CA ARG A 178 -21.59 14.26 2.46
C ARG A 178 -21.98 14.81 1.09
N GLY A 179 -21.18 15.68 0.48
CA GLY A 179 -21.31 16.13 -0.90
C GLY A 179 -21.22 14.96 -1.88
N GLY A 180 -20.11 14.23 -1.88
CA GLY A 180 -19.94 13.04 -2.72
C GLY A 180 -20.99 11.96 -2.43
N LYS A 181 -21.36 11.76 -1.15
CA LYS A 181 -22.47 10.87 -0.76
C LYS A 181 -23.81 11.29 -1.37
N ALA A 182 -24.12 12.59 -1.40
CA ALA A 182 -25.37 13.11 -1.94
C ALA A 182 -25.51 12.80 -3.44
N VAL A 183 -24.41 12.82 -4.21
CA VAL A 183 -24.41 12.39 -5.63
C VAL A 183 -24.79 10.91 -5.76
N VAL A 184 -24.22 10.02 -4.93
CA VAL A 184 -24.59 8.59 -4.90
C VAL A 184 -26.06 8.40 -4.49
N ASP A 185 -26.55 9.18 -3.52
CA ASP A 185 -27.95 9.18 -3.10
C ASP A 185 -28.90 9.66 -4.21
N TRP A 186 -28.53 10.69 -4.98
CA TRP A 186 -29.34 11.19 -6.11
C TRP A 186 -29.39 10.21 -7.28
N LEU A 187 -28.26 9.56 -7.59
CA LEU A 187 -28.19 8.46 -8.56
C LEU A 187 -29.07 7.26 -8.14
N ASN A 188 -29.42 7.16 -6.85
CA ASN A 188 -30.35 6.17 -6.32
C ASN A 188 -31.74 6.76 -5.97
N GLY A 189 -32.03 8.00 -6.37
CA GLY A 189 -33.33 8.66 -6.19
C GLY A 189 -33.68 9.06 -4.75
N ARG A 190 -32.70 9.09 -3.83
CA ARG A 190 -32.90 9.36 -2.39
C ARG A 190 -32.81 10.85 -2.01
N VAL A 191 -32.09 11.66 -2.78
CA VAL A 191 -32.03 13.13 -2.61
C VAL A 191 -32.33 13.85 -3.94
N PRO A 192 -32.85 15.09 -3.93
CA PRO A 192 -33.14 15.83 -5.15
C PRO A 192 -31.87 16.44 -5.77
N ALA A 193 -31.91 16.60 -7.09
CA ALA A 193 -31.02 17.52 -7.82
C ALA A 193 -31.84 18.47 -8.69
N PHE A 194 -31.23 19.59 -9.09
CA PHE A 194 -31.91 20.71 -9.74
C PHE A 194 -31.20 21.17 -11.02
N THR A 195 -31.88 21.98 -11.85
CA THR A 195 -31.33 22.50 -13.12
C THR A 195 -30.35 23.68 -12.97
N SER A 196 -30.18 24.23 -11.76
CA SER A 196 -29.16 25.22 -11.41
C SER A 196 -28.96 25.27 -9.89
N ALA A 197 -27.94 26.00 -9.42
CA ALA A 197 -27.71 26.25 -8.00
C ALA A 197 -28.92 26.89 -7.28
N THR A 198 -29.74 27.67 -7.98
CA THR A 198 -30.89 28.41 -7.40
C THR A 198 -32.27 27.90 -7.87
N SER A 199 -32.31 26.99 -8.86
CA SER A 199 -33.54 26.46 -9.44
C SER A 199 -34.35 25.60 -8.47
N THR A 200 -35.65 25.50 -8.71
CA THR A 200 -36.56 24.52 -8.08
C THR A 200 -36.98 23.39 -9.03
N ASP A 201 -36.65 23.48 -10.31
CA ASP A 201 -36.91 22.45 -11.31
C ASP A 201 -35.96 21.25 -11.09
N LYS A 202 -36.53 20.05 -11.00
CA LYS A 202 -35.81 18.84 -10.57
C LYS A 202 -35.26 18.02 -11.73
N VAL A 203 -34.02 17.55 -11.59
CA VAL A 203 -33.37 16.57 -12.48
C VAL A 203 -33.39 15.19 -11.81
N LYS A 204 -33.82 14.16 -12.55
CA LYS A 204 -33.88 12.77 -12.07
C LYS A 204 -32.81 11.90 -12.73
N ALA A 205 -32.26 10.96 -11.96
CA ALA A 205 -31.38 9.90 -12.46
C ALA A 205 -32.16 8.60 -12.75
N ASP A 206 -33.27 8.68 -13.50
CA ASP A 206 -34.08 7.50 -13.83
C ASP A 206 -33.46 6.59 -14.90
N TRP A 207 -32.31 6.97 -15.45
CA TRP A 207 -31.55 6.28 -16.48
C TRP A 207 -30.47 5.32 -15.95
N THR A 208 -30.18 5.31 -14.64
CA THR A 208 -29.15 4.46 -14.04
C THR A 208 -29.71 3.17 -13.41
N THR A 209 -28.83 2.20 -13.16
CA THR A 209 -29.08 1.03 -12.32
C THR A 209 -28.99 1.33 -10.82
N GLY A 210 -28.47 2.51 -10.44
CA GLY A 210 -28.14 2.87 -9.06
C GLY A 210 -26.80 2.29 -8.55
N LYS A 211 -26.14 1.42 -9.33
CA LYS A 211 -24.80 0.90 -9.01
C LYS A 211 -23.73 1.90 -9.46
N VAL A 212 -22.99 2.42 -8.48
CA VAL A 212 -21.94 3.43 -8.65
C VAL A 212 -20.59 2.81 -8.28
N ALA A 213 -19.56 3.13 -9.07
CA ALA A 213 -18.17 3.03 -8.64
C ALA A 213 -17.61 4.44 -8.47
N MET A 214 -16.73 4.66 -7.48
CA MET A 214 -15.95 5.90 -7.39
C MET A 214 -14.47 5.63 -7.66
N MET A 215 -13.81 6.50 -8.41
CA MET A 215 -12.36 6.42 -8.64
C MET A 215 -11.73 7.78 -8.88
N GLY A 216 -10.48 7.93 -8.47
CA GLY A 216 -9.71 9.14 -8.68
C GLY A 216 -8.36 9.11 -7.97
N THR A 217 -7.53 10.10 -8.27
CA THR A 217 -6.18 10.26 -7.72
C THR A 217 -6.10 11.36 -6.67
N SER A 218 -5.26 11.18 -5.64
CA SER A 218 -5.04 12.19 -4.59
C SER A 218 -6.33 12.45 -3.81
N TYR A 219 -6.73 13.72 -3.66
CA TYR A 219 -8.03 14.13 -3.12
C TYR A 219 -9.23 13.46 -3.84
N ASN A 220 -9.17 13.28 -5.16
CA ASN A 220 -10.19 12.52 -5.91
C ASN A 220 -10.18 11.02 -5.56
N GLY A 221 -9.11 10.52 -4.94
CA GLY A 221 -8.99 9.17 -4.37
C GLY A 221 -9.43 9.10 -2.90
N THR A 222 -9.17 10.16 -2.13
CA THR A 222 -9.64 10.37 -0.75
C THR A 222 -11.17 10.38 -0.65
N LEU A 223 -11.85 11.09 -1.55
CA LEU A 223 -13.32 11.18 -1.55
C LEU A 223 -14.02 9.81 -1.73
N PRO A 224 -13.59 8.90 -2.62
CA PRO A 224 -14.04 7.50 -2.65
C PRO A 224 -13.97 6.78 -1.30
N GLU A 225 -12.87 6.90 -0.54
CA GLU A 225 -12.74 6.28 0.78
C GLU A 225 -13.69 6.91 1.80
N ALA A 226 -13.72 8.25 1.82
CA ALA A 226 -14.59 9.02 2.70
C ALA A 226 -16.07 8.66 2.47
N VAL A 227 -16.54 8.66 1.22
CA VAL A 227 -17.92 8.29 0.86
C VAL A 227 -18.19 6.82 1.17
N ALA A 228 -17.25 5.91 0.94
CA ALA A 228 -17.39 4.50 1.33
C ALA A 228 -17.52 4.31 2.84
N SER A 229 -16.83 5.11 3.66
CA SER A 229 -16.93 5.08 5.13
C SER A 229 -18.31 5.49 5.66
N THR A 230 -19.14 6.14 4.84
CA THR A 230 -20.54 6.44 5.20
C THR A 230 -21.46 5.22 5.11
N GLY A 231 -21.03 4.14 4.46
CA GLY A 231 -21.86 2.96 4.18
C GLY A 231 -23.04 3.26 3.25
N VAL A 232 -22.89 4.19 2.30
CA VAL A 232 -23.98 4.59 1.39
C VAL A 232 -24.40 3.47 0.43
N ASP A 233 -25.70 3.14 0.45
CA ASP A 233 -26.30 2.16 -0.46
C ASP A 233 -26.09 2.53 -1.93
N GLY A 234 -25.61 1.59 -2.74
CA GLY A 234 -25.44 1.77 -4.18
C GLY A 234 -24.01 2.07 -4.62
N LEU A 235 -23.15 2.56 -3.73
CA LEU A 235 -21.70 2.55 -3.96
C LEU A 235 -21.19 1.10 -3.87
N ALA A 236 -20.93 0.50 -5.01
CA ALA A 236 -20.63 -0.93 -5.13
C ALA A 236 -19.13 -1.24 -5.15
N ALA A 237 -18.31 -0.31 -5.64
CA ALA A 237 -16.86 -0.44 -5.69
C ALA A 237 -16.16 0.93 -5.59
N ILE A 238 -14.91 0.93 -5.12
CA ILE A 238 -14.02 2.09 -5.18
C ILE A 238 -12.65 1.72 -5.73
N VAL A 239 -12.01 2.67 -6.43
CA VAL A 239 -10.60 2.62 -6.85
C VAL A 239 -9.90 3.90 -6.38
N PRO A 240 -9.55 3.98 -5.07
CA PRO A 240 -8.75 5.08 -4.55
C PRO A 240 -7.29 4.94 -5.03
N ILE A 241 -6.74 6.01 -5.60
CA ILE A 241 -5.36 6.07 -6.11
C ILE A 241 -4.60 7.15 -5.33
N SER A 242 -3.52 6.78 -4.64
CA SER A 242 -2.75 7.72 -3.78
C SER A 242 -3.65 8.53 -2.84
N ALA A 243 -4.56 7.86 -2.14
CA ALA A 243 -5.61 8.48 -1.33
C ALA A 243 -5.20 8.73 0.14
N ILE A 244 -5.79 9.76 0.74
CA ILE A 244 -5.66 10.09 2.16
C ILE A 244 -6.79 9.39 2.92
N SER A 245 -6.45 8.57 3.93
CA SER A 245 -7.43 7.94 4.81
C SER A 245 -7.55 8.66 6.17
N ASP A 246 -6.48 9.32 6.61
CA ASP A 246 -6.49 10.24 7.75
C ASP A 246 -5.75 11.54 7.37
N TRP A 247 -6.44 12.67 7.42
CA TRP A 247 -5.87 13.98 7.11
C TRP A 247 -4.82 14.44 8.13
N TYR A 248 -4.86 13.94 9.38
CA TYR A 248 -3.76 14.12 10.32
C TYR A 248 -2.49 13.47 9.78
N ASP A 249 -2.58 12.22 9.28
CA ASP A 249 -1.47 11.54 8.61
C ASP A 249 -1.10 12.09 7.23
N TYR A 250 -1.75 13.17 6.74
CA TYR A 250 -1.29 13.93 5.58
C TYR A 250 -0.42 15.13 5.97
N TYR A 251 -0.80 15.92 6.99
CA TYR A 251 -0.10 17.15 7.41
C TYR A 251 0.66 17.07 8.75
N ARG A 252 0.58 15.94 9.45
CA ARG A 252 1.19 15.70 10.76
C ARG A 252 1.88 14.33 10.82
N ALA A 253 2.62 14.08 11.89
CA ALA A 253 3.17 12.77 12.24
C ALA A 253 3.51 12.71 13.73
N ASN A 254 2.79 11.89 14.52
CA ASN A 254 3.06 11.65 15.94
C ASN A 254 3.33 12.93 16.76
N GLY A 255 2.37 13.87 16.74
CA GLY A 255 2.46 15.16 17.44
C GLY A 255 3.22 16.26 16.69
N MET A 256 3.84 15.97 15.55
CA MET A 256 4.72 16.91 14.85
C MET A 256 4.06 17.46 13.57
N VAL A 257 4.26 18.75 13.27
CA VAL A 257 3.94 19.34 11.95
C VAL A 257 4.86 18.76 10.88
N ARG A 258 4.27 18.13 9.86
CA ARG A 258 5.01 17.37 8.84
C ARG A 258 4.34 17.56 7.47
N ALA A 259 4.96 18.34 6.60
CA ALA A 259 4.43 18.61 5.28
C ALA A 259 4.53 17.39 4.33
N PRO A 260 3.63 17.26 3.35
CA PRO A 260 3.87 16.46 2.15
C PRO A 260 5.12 16.97 1.42
N PHE A 261 5.89 16.08 0.78
CA PHE A 261 7.14 16.46 0.13
C PHE A 261 6.87 17.42 -1.03
N THR A 262 7.76 18.39 -1.22
CA THR A 262 7.61 19.57 -2.11
C THR A 262 6.53 20.59 -1.72
N PHE A 263 5.62 20.27 -0.80
CA PHE A 263 4.56 21.17 -0.29
C PHE A 263 4.89 21.73 1.10
N GLN A 264 6.15 22.14 1.30
CA GLN A 264 6.61 22.71 2.57
C GLN A 264 5.76 23.91 3.00
N GLY A 265 5.16 23.82 4.19
CA GLY A 265 4.27 24.85 4.72
C GLY A 265 2.80 24.73 4.33
N GLU A 266 2.40 23.76 3.50
CA GLU A 266 0.97 23.48 3.26
C GLU A 266 0.28 22.97 4.54
N ASP A 267 -1.03 23.20 4.62
CA ASP A 267 -1.94 22.66 5.63
C ASP A 267 -3.38 22.69 5.10
N LEU A 268 -4.36 22.31 5.94
CA LEU A 268 -5.78 22.31 5.61
C LEU A 268 -6.29 23.68 5.12
N ASP A 269 -5.88 24.78 5.76
CA ASP A 269 -6.30 26.12 5.36
C ASP A 269 -5.76 26.51 3.97
N VAL A 270 -4.49 26.18 3.69
CA VAL A 270 -3.84 26.42 2.39
C VAL A 270 -4.56 25.65 1.29
N LEU A 271 -4.82 24.36 1.49
CA LEU A 271 -5.48 23.54 0.48
C LEU A 271 -6.92 23.98 0.24
N ALA A 272 -7.67 24.32 1.30
CA ALA A 272 -9.04 24.81 1.16
C ALA A 272 -9.08 26.13 0.35
N ASP A 273 -8.20 27.09 0.63
CA ASP A 273 -8.10 28.35 -0.11
C ASP A 273 -7.57 28.16 -1.55
N ALA A 274 -6.73 27.13 -1.78
CA ALA A 274 -6.26 26.76 -3.11
C ALA A 274 -7.37 26.17 -3.98
N VAL A 275 -8.22 25.29 -3.45
CA VAL A 275 -9.34 24.71 -4.22
C VAL A 275 -10.59 25.60 -4.27
N TYR A 276 -10.66 26.65 -3.44
CA TYR A 276 -11.78 27.59 -3.36
C TYR A 276 -11.95 28.38 -4.67
N SER A 277 -12.72 27.78 -5.57
CA SER A 277 -12.76 28.17 -6.98
C SER A 277 -14.07 28.83 -7.40
N ARG A 278 -15.17 28.69 -6.62
CA ARG A 278 -16.44 29.41 -6.88
C ARG A 278 -16.24 30.93 -6.92
N SER A 279 -17.17 31.65 -7.56
CA SER A 279 -16.96 33.05 -7.96
C SER A 279 -17.09 34.06 -6.81
N ASP A 280 -17.89 33.77 -5.80
CA ASP A 280 -18.23 34.62 -4.66
C ASP A 280 -17.32 34.38 -3.45
N ARG A 281 -16.03 34.70 -3.64
CA ARG A 281 -14.93 34.31 -2.74
C ARG A 281 -14.83 35.00 -1.38
N ALA A 282 -15.91 35.62 -0.93
CA ALA A 282 -16.00 36.20 0.41
C ALA A 282 -16.63 35.24 1.42
N VAL A 283 -17.58 34.38 0.99
CA VAL A 283 -18.45 33.65 1.91
C VAL A 283 -17.71 32.58 2.73
N CYS A 284 -16.69 31.92 2.16
CA CYS A 284 -15.91 30.88 2.84
C CYS A 284 -14.68 31.38 3.59
N GLN A 285 -14.32 32.67 3.49
CA GLN A 285 -13.12 33.19 4.17
C GLN A 285 -13.17 33.04 5.70
N PRO A 286 -14.32 33.21 6.39
CA PRO A 286 -14.45 32.85 7.81
C PRO A 286 -14.28 31.36 8.09
N VAL A 287 -14.72 30.49 7.18
CA VAL A 287 -14.60 29.02 7.30
C VAL A 287 -13.13 28.61 7.19
N ILE A 288 -12.42 29.09 6.16
CA ILE A 288 -11.00 28.86 5.91
C ILE A 288 -10.13 29.40 7.06
N SER A 289 -10.40 30.64 7.52
CA SER A 289 -9.75 31.19 8.73
C SER A 289 -10.01 30.34 9.99
N GLY A 290 -11.18 29.68 10.03
CA GLY A 290 -11.54 28.70 11.05
C GLY A 290 -10.73 27.40 10.98
N LEU A 291 -10.19 27.02 9.82
CA LEU A 291 -9.28 25.87 9.67
C LEU A 291 -7.91 26.22 10.24
N ALA A 292 -7.32 27.34 9.81
CA ALA A 292 -6.02 27.85 10.23
C ALA A 292 -5.89 28.00 11.77
N SER A 293 -7.00 28.27 12.46
CA SER A 293 -7.04 28.38 13.92
C SER A 293 -7.20 27.05 14.67
N LYS A 294 -7.58 25.95 13.99
CA LYS A 294 -7.91 24.64 14.60
C LYS A 294 -6.97 23.51 14.21
N GLU A 295 -6.23 23.66 13.10
CA GLU A 295 -5.20 22.71 12.66
C GLU A 295 -3.98 22.65 13.61
N ASP A 296 -3.81 23.66 14.46
CA ASP A 296 -2.75 23.78 15.48
C ASP A 296 -1.34 23.46 14.96
N ARG A 297 -0.79 24.40 14.19
CA ARG A 297 0.62 24.36 13.74
C ARG A 297 1.62 24.70 14.86
N VAL A 298 1.17 25.05 16.08
CA VAL A 298 2.05 25.38 17.21
C VAL A 298 2.47 24.11 17.94
N THR A 299 1.52 23.22 18.21
CA THR A 299 1.80 21.92 18.84
C THR A 299 2.03 20.84 17.79
N GLY A 300 1.15 20.72 16.79
CA GLY A 300 1.05 19.53 15.93
C GLY A 300 0.23 18.38 16.55
N ASP A 301 -0.39 18.59 17.71
CA ASP A 301 -1.16 17.57 18.43
C ASP A 301 -2.42 17.14 17.65
N PHE A 302 -2.74 15.85 17.72
CA PHE A 302 -4.02 15.31 17.27
C PHE A 302 -5.16 15.84 18.16
N SER A 303 -6.30 16.15 17.56
CA SER A 303 -7.42 16.80 18.25
C SER A 303 -8.78 16.34 17.67
N PRO A 304 -9.92 16.65 18.32
CA PRO A 304 -11.24 16.36 17.76
C PRO A 304 -11.46 16.95 16.36
N PHE A 305 -10.82 18.08 16.02
CA PHE A 305 -10.88 18.68 14.68
C PHE A 305 -10.18 17.84 13.60
N TRP A 306 -9.11 17.14 13.97
CA TRP A 306 -8.46 16.14 13.12
C TRP A 306 -9.28 14.85 13.04
N ASN A 307 -9.83 14.39 14.17
CA ASN A 307 -10.70 13.21 14.25
C ASN A 307 -12.03 13.34 13.44
N ASP A 308 -12.45 14.55 13.08
CA ASP A 308 -13.57 14.79 12.16
C ASP A 308 -13.21 14.65 10.68
N ARG A 309 -11.92 14.45 10.37
CA ARG A 309 -11.34 14.19 9.05
C ARG A 309 -10.67 12.82 8.96
N ASP A 310 -10.86 11.98 9.98
CA ASP A 310 -10.35 10.61 9.98
C ASP A 310 -11.39 9.67 9.37
N THR A 311 -11.10 9.12 8.19
CA THR A 311 -11.94 8.11 7.54
C THR A 311 -11.88 6.77 8.30
N MET A 312 -10.77 6.51 9.01
CA MET A 312 -10.56 5.29 9.79
C MET A 312 -11.51 5.18 10.98
N ARG A 313 -11.98 6.33 11.49
CA ARG A 313 -13.05 6.41 12.49
C ARG A 313 -14.31 5.63 12.09
N ASP A 314 -14.69 5.70 10.82
CA ASP A 314 -15.97 5.16 10.32
C ASP A 314 -15.79 4.08 9.23
N VAL A 315 -14.56 3.65 8.94
CA VAL A 315 -14.19 2.54 8.03
C VAL A 315 -14.93 1.21 8.30
N ARG A 316 -15.54 1.06 9.48
CA ARG A 316 -16.41 -0.09 9.81
C ARG A 316 -17.70 -0.20 8.99
N ASN A 317 -18.13 0.89 8.34
CA ASN A 317 -19.33 0.88 7.50
C ASN A 317 -19.01 0.58 6.01
N VAL A 318 -17.71 0.51 5.65
CA VAL A 318 -17.26 0.19 4.29
C VAL A 318 -17.71 -1.22 3.93
N HIS A 319 -18.49 -1.31 2.86
CA HIS A 319 -18.92 -2.57 2.25
C HIS A 319 -18.77 -2.58 0.72
N ALA A 320 -18.44 -1.42 0.12
CA ALA A 320 -18.04 -1.31 -1.28
C ALA A 320 -16.72 -2.04 -1.51
N ALA A 321 -16.57 -2.69 -2.67
CA ALA A 321 -15.37 -3.45 -3.00
C ALA A 321 -14.18 -2.54 -3.37
N VAL A 322 -13.04 -2.69 -2.71
CA VAL A 322 -11.88 -1.78 -2.79
C VAL A 322 -10.76 -2.35 -3.68
N LEU A 323 -10.45 -1.70 -4.81
CA LEU A 323 -9.20 -1.93 -5.54
C LEU A 323 -8.31 -0.70 -5.34
N MET A 324 -7.40 -0.77 -4.36
CA MET A 324 -6.55 0.35 -3.96
C MET A 324 -5.29 0.43 -4.84
N ALA A 325 -4.84 1.65 -5.13
CA ALA A 325 -3.60 1.93 -5.84
C ALA A 325 -2.73 2.93 -5.08
N HIS A 326 -1.42 2.69 -4.99
CA HIS A 326 -0.51 3.64 -4.35
C HIS A 326 0.92 3.55 -4.91
N GLY A 327 1.66 4.65 -4.80
CA GLY A 327 3.09 4.68 -5.06
C GLY A 327 3.91 4.24 -3.84
N ASP A 328 4.75 3.22 -3.98
CA ASP A 328 5.70 2.78 -2.95
C ASP A 328 6.75 3.87 -2.64
N ASN A 329 6.92 4.86 -3.53
CA ASN A 329 7.75 6.04 -3.33
C ASN A 329 6.91 7.34 -3.25
N ASP A 330 5.61 7.26 -2.91
CA ASP A 330 4.75 8.43 -2.69
C ASP A 330 5.05 9.08 -1.33
N PHE A 331 5.83 10.16 -1.36
CA PHE A 331 6.08 11.05 -0.23
C PHE A 331 5.21 12.32 -0.26
N ASN A 332 4.23 12.40 -1.18
CA ASN A 332 3.15 13.38 -1.08
C ASN A 332 2.08 12.80 -0.15
N VAL A 333 1.26 11.87 -0.67
CA VAL A 333 0.31 11.11 0.15
C VAL A 333 1.03 9.88 0.66
N MET A 334 1.54 9.98 1.89
CA MET A 334 2.38 8.97 2.53
C MET A 334 1.68 7.60 2.63
N THR A 335 2.42 6.51 2.38
CA THR A 335 1.90 5.13 2.27
C THR A 335 1.20 4.59 3.53
N LYS A 336 1.35 5.23 4.70
CA LYS A 336 0.55 4.91 5.91
C LYS A 336 -0.95 4.99 5.63
N ASN A 337 -1.38 5.96 4.79
CA ASN A 337 -2.79 6.13 4.42
C ASN A 337 -3.36 4.88 3.73
N MET A 338 -2.64 4.36 2.72
CA MET A 338 -2.98 3.09 2.06
C MET A 338 -3.00 1.93 3.04
N ALA A 339 -1.95 1.79 3.85
CA ALA A 339 -1.78 0.61 4.70
C ALA A 339 -2.90 0.48 5.73
N GLN A 340 -3.25 1.56 6.42
CA GLN A 340 -4.26 1.52 7.47
C GLN A 340 -5.66 1.25 6.92
N PHE A 341 -6.02 1.85 5.77
CA PHE A 341 -7.30 1.60 5.13
C PHE A 341 -7.37 0.18 4.57
N TYR A 342 -6.33 -0.28 3.87
CA TYR A 342 -6.23 -1.64 3.33
C TYR A 342 -6.36 -2.70 4.44
N ASP A 343 -5.61 -2.55 5.54
CA ASP A 343 -5.68 -3.45 6.69
C ASP A 343 -7.07 -3.48 7.32
N ALA A 344 -7.72 -2.32 7.46
CA ALA A 344 -9.07 -2.21 8.00
C ALA A 344 -10.13 -2.88 7.11
N VAL A 345 -10.03 -2.73 5.79
CA VAL A 345 -10.91 -3.36 4.80
C VAL A 345 -10.70 -4.88 4.79
N ARG A 346 -9.44 -5.32 4.75
CA ARG A 346 -9.02 -6.73 4.82
C ARG A 346 -9.53 -7.43 6.07
N ALA A 347 -9.34 -6.82 7.25
CA ALA A 347 -9.78 -7.36 8.54
C ALA A 347 -11.30 -7.57 8.64
N ARG A 348 -12.09 -6.91 7.78
CA ARG A 348 -13.56 -7.02 7.72
C ARG A 348 -14.06 -8.01 6.67
N GLY A 349 -13.17 -8.60 5.86
CA GLY A 349 -13.56 -9.49 4.77
C GLY A 349 -14.25 -8.77 3.61
N VAL A 350 -14.19 -7.43 3.55
CA VAL A 350 -14.65 -6.66 2.40
C VAL A 350 -13.80 -7.07 1.19
N PRO A 351 -14.37 -7.28 -0.01
CA PRO A 351 -13.59 -7.66 -1.19
C PRO A 351 -12.55 -6.58 -1.51
N HIS A 352 -11.27 -6.96 -1.48
CA HIS A 352 -10.16 -6.05 -1.63
C HIS A 352 -9.11 -6.55 -2.63
N MET A 353 -8.33 -5.62 -3.17
CA MET A 353 -7.11 -5.83 -3.95
C MET A 353 -6.21 -4.59 -3.86
N LEU A 354 -4.89 -4.76 -3.82
CA LEU A 354 -3.89 -3.69 -3.84
C LEU A 354 -3.08 -3.76 -5.14
N TYR A 355 -2.88 -2.62 -5.78
CA TYR A 355 -1.87 -2.39 -6.80
C TYR A 355 -0.82 -1.41 -6.25
N PHE A 356 0.43 -1.84 -6.13
CA PHE A 356 1.49 -1.05 -5.48
C PHE A 356 2.64 -0.86 -6.47
N HIS A 357 2.90 0.38 -6.89
CA HIS A 357 3.85 0.67 -7.97
C HIS A 357 5.07 1.46 -7.49
N GLN A 358 6.21 1.30 -8.18
CA GLN A 358 7.49 1.94 -7.80
C GLN A 358 7.56 3.46 -8.09
N GLY A 359 6.42 4.11 -8.32
CA GLY A 359 6.35 5.55 -8.59
C GLY A 359 6.17 6.38 -7.33
N GLY A 360 6.22 7.70 -7.52
CA GLY A 360 5.68 8.66 -6.55
C GLY A 360 4.16 8.77 -6.66
N HIS A 361 3.64 9.97 -6.39
CA HIS A 361 2.21 10.25 -6.34
C HIS A 361 1.43 9.90 -7.63
N GLY A 362 0.31 9.19 -7.49
CA GLY A 362 -0.60 8.83 -8.57
C GLY A 362 -0.58 7.34 -8.93
N GLY A 363 -0.48 7.05 -10.23
CA GLY A 363 -0.30 5.69 -10.77
C GLY A 363 -1.52 4.76 -10.63
N ALA A 364 -2.51 4.94 -11.49
CA ALA A 364 -3.66 4.04 -11.59
C ALA A 364 -3.26 2.57 -11.89
N PRO A 365 -4.07 1.57 -11.49
CA PRO A 365 -3.88 0.19 -11.92
C PRO A 365 -4.02 0.02 -13.44
N PRO A 366 -3.46 -1.05 -14.03
CA PRO A 366 -3.76 -1.47 -15.39
C PRO A 366 -5.26 -1.49 -15.67
N ASP A 367 -5.67 -0.96 -16.84
CA ASP A 367 -7.08 -0.86 -17.25
C ASP A 367 -7.85 -2.18 -17.12
N VAL A 368 -7.22 -3.33 -17.44
CA VAL A 368 -7.87 -4.63 -17.30
C VAL A 368 -8.27 -4.96 -15.86
N MET A 369 -7.50 -4.51 -14.85
CA MET A 369 -7.81 -4.74 -13.44
C MET A 369 -9.04 -3.92 -13.05
N VAL A 370 -9.07 -2.63 -13.41
CA VAL A 370 -10.19 -1.73 -13.14
C VAL A 370 -11.45 -2.18 -13.89
N ASN A 371 -11.33 -2.52 -15.17
CA ASN A 371 -12.45 -3.04 -15.98
C ASN A 371 -13.00 -4.35 -15.41
N ARG A 372 -12.14 -5.31 -15.00
CA ARG A 372 -12.58 -6.53 -14.33
C ARG A 372 -13.28 -6.23 -13.00
N TRP A 373 -12.75 -5.30 -12.21
CA TRP A 373 -13.35 -4.88 -10.94
C TRP A 373 -14.75 -4.29 -11.13
N PHE A 374 -14.90 -3.29 -12.00
CA PHE A 374 -16.20 -2.68 -12.27
C PHE A 374 -17.17 -3.65 -12.96
N THR A 375 -16.69 -4.47 -13.90
CA THR A 375 -17.50 -5.55 -14.51
C THR A 375 -18.07 -6.50 -13.46
N ARG A 376 -17.30 -6.79 -12.40
CA ARG A 376 -17.78 -7.63 -11.28
C ARG A 376 -18.87 -6.94 -10.47
N TYR A 377 -18.60 -5.74 -9.96
CA TYR A 377 -19.44 -5.14 -8.91
C TYR A 377 -20.58 -4.24 -9.43
N LEU A 378 -20.48 -3.70 -10.65
CA LEU A 378 -21.48 -2.82 -11.24
C LEU A 378 -22.42 -3.57 -12.20
N PHE A 379 -21.90 -4.54 -12.98
CA PHE A 379 -22.71 -5.42 -13.84
C PHE A 379 -23.04 -6.78 -13.20
N GLY A 380 -22.43 -7.15 -12.07
CA GLY A 380 -22.69 -8.42 -11.38
C GLY A 380 -22.02 -9.65 -11.97
N VAL A 381 -21.17 -9.50 -13.00
CA VAL A 381 -20.59 -10.63 -13.75
C VAL A 381 -19.61 -11.41 -12.88
N HIS A 382 -19.86 -12.71 -12.68
CA HIS A 382 -18.96 -13.59 -11.93
C HIS A 382 -17.71 -13.92 -12.76
N ASN A 383 -16.66 -13.11 -12.62
CA ASN A 383 -15.46 -13.10 -13.48
C ASN A 383 -14.16 -13.55 -12.78
N GLY A 384 -14.29 -14.16 -11.60
CA GLY A 384 -13.21 -14.79 -10.84
C GLY A 384 -12.29 -13.83 -10.08
N VAL A 385 -12.58 -12.52 -10.08
CA VAL A 385 -11.67 -11.51 -9.50
C VAL A 385 -11.45 -11.68 -7.99
N GLU A 386 -12.43 -12.22 -7.27
CA GLU A 386 -12.29 -12.48 -5.83
C GLU A 386 -11.37 -13.67 -5.51
N GLN A 387 -11.04 -14.53 -6.49
CA GLN A 387 -10.07 -15.63 -6.36
C GLN A 387 -8.66 -15.25 -6.85
N GLN A 388 -8.48 -14.05 -7.40
CA GLN A 388 -7.17 -13.56 -7.84
C GLN A 388 -6.27 -13.19 -6.64
N PRO A 389 -4.93 -13.18 -6.84
CA PRO A 389 -3.96 -12.59 -5.92
C PRO A 389 -4.43 -11.23 -5.39
N LYS A 390 -4.31 -10.99 -4.08
CA LYS A 390 -4.79 -9.75 -3.46
C LYS A 390 -3.83 -8.58 -3.67
N ALA A 391 -2.53 -8.83 -3.81
CA ALA A 391 -1.56 -7.77 -4.01
C ALA A 391 -0.83 -7.91 -5.36
N TRP A 392 -0.65 -6.79 -6.04
CA TRP A 392 -0.02 -6.68 -7.36
C TRP A 392 1.06 -5.62 -7.30
N VAL A 393 2.30 -6.04 -7.02
CA VAL A 393 3.42 -5.12 -6.75
C VAL A 393 4.34 -5.02 -7.97
N VAL A 394 4.55 -3.81 -8.48
CA VAL A 394 5.58 -3.57 -9.50
C VAL A 394 6.94 -3.80 -8.86
N ARG A 395 7.70 -4.76 -9.38
CA ARG A 395 9.04 -5.09 -8.88
C ARG A 395 10.13 -4.30 -9.58
N GLU A 396 11.14 -3.98 -8.81
CA GLU A 396 12.43 -3.46 -9.24
C GLU A 396 13.06 -4.42 -10.27
N ALA A 397 13.74 -3.88 -11.29
CA ALA A 397 14.24 -4.70 -12.41
C ALA A 397 15.14 -5.86 -11.93
N ASN A 398 16.00 -5.60 -10.95
CA ASN A 398 16.95 -6.58 -10.37
C ASN A 398 16.30 -7.54 -9.36
N ALA A 399 15.02 -7.35 -9.04
CA ALA A 399 14.23 -8.19 -8.13
C ALA A 399 12.98 -8.80 -8.81
N CYS A 400 12.84 -8.62 -10.13
CA CYS A 400 11.71 -9.11 -10.91
C CYS A 400 11.68 -10.65 -11.01
N PRO A 401 10.63 -11.34 -10.54
CA PRO A 401 10.52 -12.79 -10.70
C PRO A 401 10.35 -13.20 -12.17
N VAL A 402 10.96 -14.33 -12.56
CA VAL A 402 10.93 -14.83 -13.93
C VAL A 402 9.52 -15.33 -14.30
N ARG A 403 8.82 -14.54 -15.12
CA ARG A 403 7.48 -14.83 -15.65
C ARG A 403 7.54 -14.94 -17.17
N GLN A 404 7.97 -16.12 -17.63
CA GLN A 404 8.33 -16.40 -19.02
C GLN A 404 7.91 -17.80 -19.45
N THR A 405 7.74 -17.98 -20.76
CA THR A 405 7.58 -19.25 -21.49
C THR A 405 8.41 -19.19 -22.77
N THR A 406 8.58 -20.32 -23.46
CA THR A 406 9.08 -20.34 -24.85
C THR A 406 7.94 -20.47 -25.86
N SER A 407 8.15 -20.00 -27.09
CA SER A 407 7.33 -20.29 -28.27
C SER A 407 7.54 -21.72 -28.77
N VAL A 408 6.50 -22.33 -29.34
CA VAL A 408 6.56 -23.68 -29.94
C VAL A 408 6.50 -23.57 -31.46
N GLY A 409 7.60 -23.88 -32.14
CA GLY A 409 7.74 -23.73 -33.59
C GLY A 409 7.83 -22.27 -34.06
N ASP A 410 8.20 -22.09 -35.33
CA ASP A 410 8.22 -20.77 -35.97
C ASP A 410 6.80 -20.31 -36.30
N GLN A 411 6.47 -19.06 -35.95
CA GLN A 411 5.11 -18.53 -36.03
C GLN A 411 5.10 -17.11 -36.64
N SER A 412 4.38 -16.93 -37.75
CA SER A 412 4.23 -15.66 -38.48
C SER A 412 2.77 -15.25 -38.58
N ASP A 413 2.52 -13.95 -38.73
CA ASP A 413 1.20 -13.32 -38.92
C ASP A 413 0.10 -13.90 -38.01
N THR A 414 0.41 -14.05 -36.72
CA THR A 414 -0.48 -14.73 -35.78
C THR A 414 -0.95 -13.84 -34.64
N VAL A 415 -2.23 -14.00 -34.32
CA VAL A 415 -2.88 -13.49 -33.10
C VAL A 415 -2.77 -14.51 -31.97
N THR A 416 -2.61 -15.81 -32.26
CA THR A 416 -2.51 -16.88 -31.25
C THR A 416 -1.13 -17.52 -31.31
N LEU A 417 -0.34 -17.34 -30.26
CA LEU A 417 0.96 -17.97 -30.10
C LEU A 417 0.83 -19.32 -29.38
N ALA A 418 1.35 -20.37 -30.00
CA ALA A 418 1.65 -21.63 -29.33
C ALA A 418 2.89 -21.46 -28.45
N VAL A 419 2.78 -21.86 -27.18
CA VAL A 419 3.78 -21.69 -26.13
C VAL A 419 3.93 -22.97 -25.30
N ALA A 420 5.10 -23.15 -24.67
CA ALA A 420 5.37 -24.35 -23.87
C ALA A 420 4.51 -24.43 -22.59
N ASP A 421 4.34 -23.33 -21.86
CA ASP A 421 3.47 -23.25 -20.68
C ASP A 421 2.97 -21.82 -20.40
N SER A 422 1.66 -21.59 -20.53
CA SER A 422 1.03 -20.31 -20.23
C SER A 422 0.79 -20.06 -18.73
N SER A 423 1.07 -21.01 -17.83
CA SER A 423 0.74 -20.92 -16.40
C SER A 423 1.36 -19.73 -15.64
N ARG A 424 2.46 -19.18 -16.15
CA ARG A 424 3.18 -18.02 -15.58
C ARG A 424 2.80 -16.69 -16.23
N LEU A 425 1.92 -16.73 -17.22
CA LEU A 425 1.40 -15.56 -17.91
C LEU A 425 0.03 -15.19 -17.35
N THR A 426 -0.36 -13.93 -17.53
CA THR A 426 -1.60 -13.40 -16.96
C THR A 426 -2.38 -12.66 -18.03
N LEU A 427 -3.69 -12.90 -18.07
CA LEU A 427 -4.64 -12.25 -18.96
C LEU A 427 -4.68 -10.74 -18.76
N GLY A 428 -4.58 -9.97 -19.85
CA GLY A 428 -4.62 -8.50 -19.84
C GLY A 428 -3.29 -7.82 -19.49
N PHE A 429 -2.19 -8.56 -19.53
CA PHE A 429 -0.84 -8.04 -19.29
C PHE A 429 -0.03 -8.08 -20.60
N ALA A 430 1.00 -7.23 -20.69
CA ALA A 430 1.76 -6.99 -21.91
C ALA A 430 2.95 -7.95 -22.03
N ALA A 431 2.86 -8.92 -22.94
CA ALA A 431 3.94 -9.84 -23.27
C ALA A 431 4.99 -9.18 -24.17
N SER A 432 6.26 -9.29 -23.78
CA SER A 432 7.41 -9.04 -24.65
C SER A 432 7.68 -10.29 -25.48
N ILE A 433 7.54 -10.16 -26.80
CA ILE A 433 7.62 -11.25 -27.77
C ILE A 433 8.77 -10.93 -28.74
N PRO A 434 9.84 -11.74 -28.80
CA PRO A 434 10.89 -11.58 -29.80
C PRO A 434 10.33 -11.87 -31.20
N VAL A 435 10.46 -10.90 -32.12
CA VAL A 435 10.14 -11.07 -33.54
C VAL A 435 11.43 -10.95 -34.34
N THR A 436 11.78 -12.02 -35.05
CA THR A 436 12.88 -12.08 -36.00
C THR A 436 12.41 -11.54 -37.35
N ALA A 437 13.11 -10.55 -37.89
CA ALA A 437 12.84 -9.99 -39.21
C ALA A 437 13.52 -10.79 -40.33
N ALA A 438 13.17 -10.49 -41.59
CA ALA A 438 13.69 -11.21 -42.76
C ALA A 438 15.22 -11.10 -42.96
N ASP A 439 15.88 -10.11 -42.34
CA ASP A 439 17.34 -9.94 -42.33
C ASP A 439 18.03 -10.64 -41.13
N GLY A 440 17.27 -11.37 -40.31
CA GLY A 440 17.75 -12.04 -39.09
C GLY A 440 17.84 -11.15 -37.86
N THR A 441 17.49 -9.86 -37.94
CA THR A 441 17.47 -8.98 -36.76
C THR A 441 16.29 -9.31 -35.84
N VAL A 442 16.52 -9.36 -34.53
CA VAL A 442 15.47 -9.67 -33.53
C VAL A 442 15.04 -8.39 -32.83
N LYS A 443 13.73 -8.12 -32.82
CA LYS A 443 13.12 -6.99 -32.10
C LYS A 443 12.01 -7.48 -31.17
N ASN A 444 12.08 -7.09 -29.89
CA ASN A 444 11.00 -7.31 -28.96
C ASN A 444 9.77 -6.45 -29.33
N THR A 445 8.65 -7.11 -29.55
CA THR A 445 7.33 -6.52 -29.78
C THR A 445 6.49 -6.71 -28.52
N SER A 446 5.83 -5.65 -28.07
CA SER A 446 4.92 -5.71 -26.91
C SER A 446 3.50 -5.93 -27.39
N ALA A 447 2.82 -6.97 -26.88
CA ALA A 447 1.42 -7.23 -27.18
C ALA A 447 0.64 -7.64 -25.92
N LEU A 448 -0.57 -7.10 -25.77
CA LEU A 448 -1.48 -7.47 -24.69
C LEU A 448 -1.96 -8.91 -24.87
N ILE A 449 -1.87 -9.74 -23.84
CA ILE A 449 -2.52 -11.07 -23.81
C ILE A 449 -4.03 -10.83 -23.68
N ALA A 450 -4.77 -10.99 -24.76
CA ALA A 450 -6.23 -10.80 -24.80
C ALA A 450 -7.00 -12.03 -24.31
N LYS A 451 -6.42 -13.24 -24.40
CA LYS A 451 -7.02 -14.49 -23.91
C LYS A 451 -5.94 -15.55 -23.67
N ILE A 452 -6.20 -16.48 -22.74
CA ILE A 452 -5.39 -17.69 -22.54
C ILE A 452 -6.33 -18.89 -22.75
N PRO A 453 -6.41 -19.49 -23.96
CA PRO A 453 -7.36 -20.56 -24.25
C PRO A 453 -7.08 -21.85 -23.47
N ASP A 454 -5.80 -22.20 -23.30
CA ASP A 454 -5.33 -23.40 -22.62
C ASP A 454 -3.88 -23.21 -22.13
N ARG A 455 -3.25 -24.28 -21.60
CA ARG A 455 -1.87 -24.25 -21.07
C ARG A 455 -0.78 -24.06 -22.13
N THR A 456 -1.09 -24.22 -23.40
CA THR A 456 -0.16 -24.22 -24.53
C THR A 456 -0.41 -23.09 -25.53
N HIS A 457 -1.37 -22.20 -25.28
CA HIS A 457 -1.68 -21.09 -26.16
C HIS A 457 -1.92 -19.79 -25.40
N ILE A 458 -1.49 -18.68 -26.00
CA ILE A 458 -1.93 -17.32 -25.66
C ILE A 458 -2.45 -16.64 -26.91
N ALA A 459 -3.58 -15.95 -26.80
CA ALA A 459 -4.10 -15.08 -27.85
C ALA A 459 -3.87 -13.62 -27.46
N LEU A 460 -3.37 -12.85 -28.41
CA LEU A 460 -2.95 -11.46 -28.29
C LEU A 460 -4.08 -10.52 -28.73
N ALA A 461 -4.03 -9.25 -28.31
CA ALA A 461 -4.99 -8.24 -28.77
C ALA A 461 -4.74 -7.80 -30.23
N VAL A 462 -3.52 -8.01 -30.73
CA VAL A 462 -3.07 -7.68 -32.09
C VAL A 462 -2.15 -8.79 -32.61
N ALA A 463 -2.14 -9.01 -33.91
CA ALA A 463 -1.21 -9.96 -34.53
C ALA A 463 0.24 -9.48 -34.41
N VAL A 464 1.17 -10.43 -34.29
CA VAL A 464 2.62 -10.20 -34.29
C VAL A 464 3.28 -10.88 -35.49
N ALA A 465 4.50 -10.43 -35.83
CA ALA A 465 5.25 -10.93 -36.99
C ALA A 465 4.46 -10.83 -38.32
N THR A 466 3.84 -9.66 -38.55
CA THR A 466 2.88 -9.45 -39.64
C THR A 466 3.51 -8.99 -40.96
N LYS A 467 4.80 -8.63 -40.98
CA LYS A 467 5.47 -8.27 -42.24
C LYS A 467 6.03 -9.52 -42.95
N PRO A 468 6.16 -9.50 -44.29
CA PRO A 468 6.77 -10.61 -45.04
C PRO A 468 8.16 -11.00 -44.50
N GLY A 469 8.32 -12.27 -44.12
CA GLY A 469 9.55 -12.81 -43.56
C GLY A 469 9.79 -12.53 -42.07
N GLU A 470 8.90 -11.80 -41.39
CA GLU A 470 8.90 -11.77 -39.92
C GLU A 470 8.36 -13.10 -39.34
N HIS A 471 8.96 -13.57 -38.26
CA HIS A 471 8.47 -14.72 -37.49
C HIS A 471 8.87 -14.59 -36.01
N VAL A 472 8.08 -15.15 -35.11
CA VAL A 472 8.52 -15.53 -33.77
C VAL A 472 9.20 -16.89 -33.92
N ALA A 473 10.52 -16.95 -33.75
CA ALA A 473 11.27 -18.19 -33.92
C ALA A 473 10.92 -19.21 -32.81
N ALA A 474 11.05 -20.51 -33.11
CA ALA A 474 10.96 -21.56 -32.11
C ALA A 474 11.90 -21.31 -30.91
N ASP A 475 11.48 -21.73 -29.72
CA ASP A 475 12.21 -21.56 -28.45
C ASP A 475 12.49 -20.10 -28.03
N SER A 476 11.89 -19.11 -28.71
CA SER A 476 11.98 -17.69 -28.31
C SER A 476 11.33 -17.45 -26.96
N VAL A 477 12.05 -16.77 -26.06
CA VAL A 477 11.57 -16.46 -24.72
C VAL A 477 10.55 -15.32 -24.76
N ILE A 478 9.28 -15.66 -24.48
CA ILE A 478 8.16 -14.73 -24.34
C ILE A 478 7.97 -14.46 -22.85
N GLY A 479 7.88 -13.19 -22.46
CA GLY A 479 7.90 -12.81 -21.04
C GLY A 479 7.02 -11.63 -20.63
N LEU A 480 6.67 -11.59 -19.34
CA LEU A 480 6.07 -10.44 -18.66
C LEU A 480 7.14 -9.68 -17.87
N PRO A 481 7.89 -8.74 -18.50
CA PRO A 481 8.86 -7.92 -17.77
C PRO A 481 8.15 -7.07 -16.72
N CYS A 482 8.67 -7.00 -15.50
CA CYS A 482 8.08 -6.19 -14.44
C CYS A 482 8.03 -4.71 -14.83
N SER A 483 6.84 -4.13 -14.74
CA SER A 483 6.55 -2.73 -15.06
C SER A 483 5.17 -2.37 -14.49
N SER A 484 4.77 -1.10 -14.54
CA SER A 484 3.40 -0.68 -14.19
C SER A 484 2.33 -1.40 -15.03
N ALA A 485 2.65 -1.76 -16.28
CA ALA A 485 1.77 -2.55 -17.12
C ALA A 485 1.74 -4.05 -16.76
N ASN A 486 2.71 -4.53 -15.96
CA ASN A 486 2.96 -5.93 -15.59
C ASN A 486 3.38 -6.09 -14.11
N PRO A 487 2.57 -5.64 -13.12
CA PRO A 487 2.83 -5.89 -11.70
C PRO A 487 2.95 -7.38 -11.38
N THR A 488 3.69 -7.72 -10.32
CA THR A 488 3.92 -9.09 -9.86
C THR A 488 2.85 -9.50 -8.84
N PRO A 489 2.15 -10.64 -9.04
CA PRO A 489 1.12 -11.09 -8.11
C PRO A 489 1.70 -11.65 -6.81
N TYR A 490 1.02 -11.35 -5.70
CA TYR A 490 1.25 -11.88 -4.36
C TYR A 490 -0.08 -12.26 -3.72
N ALA A 491 -0.07 -13.30 -2.88
CA ALA A 491 -1.28 -13.79 -2.21
C ALA A 491 -1.96 -12.68 -1.39
N GLU A 492 -1.17 -11.83 -0.73
CA GLU A 492 -1.63 -10.73 0.13
C GLU A 492 -0.53 -9.66 0.30
N TRP A 493 -0.91 -8.45 0.75
CA TRP A 493 0.00 -7.46 1.32
C TRP A 493 -0.38 -7.10 2.78
N PRO A 494 0.59 -6.92 3.70
CA PRO A 494 1.98 -7.37 3.60
C PRO A 494 2.07 -8.87 3.30
N ASP A 495 3.20 -9.32 2.76
CA ASP A 495 3.36 -10.72 2.37
C ASP A 495 3.09 -11.66 3.56
N PRO A 496 2.27 -12.73 3.44
CA PRO A 496 1.95 -13.63 4.56
C PRO A 496 3.16 -14.30 5.22
N THR A 497 4.29 -14.37 4.53
CA THR A 497 5.55 -14.94 5.05
C THR A 497 6.44 -13.91 5.76
N THR A 498 5.95 -12.69 5.97
CA THR A 498 6.66 -11.61 6.66
C THR A 498 6.80 -11.89 8.16
N GLY A 499 8.03 -11.83 8.66
CA GLY A 499 8.36 -11.86 10.08
C GLY A 499 9.03 -10.56 10.54
N VAL A 500 8.80 -10.17 11.80
CA VAL A 500 9.39 -8.95 12.38
C VAL A 500 10.81 -9.25 12.89
N VAL A 501 11.80 -8.67 12.23
CA VAL A 501 13.23 -8.80 12.57
C VAL A 501 13.65 -7.62 13.43
N THR A 502 14.16 -7.88 14.63
CA THR A 502 14.70 -6.83 15.51
C THR A 502 16.21 -6.70 15.33
N ALA A 503 16.66 -5.54 14.85
CA ALA A 503 18.07 -5.19 14.72
C ALA A 503 18.47 -4.09 15.72
N ASN A 504 19.70 -4.19 16.20
CA ASN A 504 20.30 -3.31 17.22
C ASN A 504 21.46 -2.50 16.63
N LEU A 505 21.85 -1.46 17.36
CA LEU A 505 22.81 -0.45 16.89
C LEU A 505 24.20 -0.70 17.49
N ALA A 506 25.21 -0.81 16.65
CA ALA A 506 26.62 -0.87 17.03
C ALA A 506 27.32 0.45 16.69
N ALA A 507 28.14 0.97 17.60
CA ALA A 507 28.75 2.29 17.50
C ALA A 507 29.61 2.49 16.24
N GLY A 508 29.66 3.73 15.75
CA GLY A 508 30.48 4.17 14.62
C GLY A 508 30.36 5.66 14.26
N ALA A 509 29.66 6.48 15.07
CA ALA A 509 29.59 7.93 14.89
C ALA A 509 30.98 8.59 15.04
N PRO A 510 31.28 9.68 14.29
CA PRO A 510 30.42 10.39 13.33
C PRO A 510 30.39 9.77 11.92
N GLY A 511 30.91 8.55 11.74
CA GLY A 511 30.92 7.84 10.46
C GLY A 511 29.69 6.96 10.26
N VAL A 512 29.91 5.65 10.25
CA VAL A 512 28.91 4.60 10.03
C VAL A 512 29.12 3.50 11.06
N GLY A 513 28.10 3.27 11.89
CA GLY A 513 28.00 2.13 12.80
C GLY A 513 27.43 0.88 12.15
N GLY A 514 27.27 -0.18 12.93
CA GLY A 514 26.70 -1.45 12.48
C GLY A 514 25.22 -1.59 12.80
N LEU A 515 24.42 -2.08 11.86
CA LEU A 515 23.06 -2.57 12.08
C LEU A 515 23.10 -4.10 12.16
N THR A 516 22.81 -4.68 13.33
CA THR A 516 23.13 -6.10 13.59
C THR A 516 22.06 -6.83 14.43
N LEU A 517 22.03 -8.16 14.33
CA LEU A 517 21.20 -9.02 15.21
C LEU A 517 21.83 -9.27 16.59
N ARG A 518 23.08 -8.85 16.81
CA ARG A 518 23.76 -8.92 18.11
C ARG A 518 23.26 -7.81 19.05
N PRO A 519 23.43 -7.95 20.37
CA PRO A 519 23.19 -6.84 21.31
C PRO A 519 23.86 -5.55 20.87
N GLY A 520 23.18 -4.41 21.06
CA GLY A 520 23.72 -3.09 20.72
C GLY A 520 24.97 -2.73 21.54
N SER A 521 25.76 -1.79 21.04
CA SER A 521 26.96 -1.32 21.76
C SER A 521 26.59 -0.68 23.10
N SER A 522 27.40 -0.92 24.12
CA SER A 522 27.32 -0.15 25.37
C SER A 522 27.86 1.27 25.13
N GLY A 523 26.96 2.24 24.94
CA GLY A 523 27.36 3.63 24.72
C GLY A 523 26.22 4.53 24.30
N ILE A 524 26.52 5.83 24.27
CA ILE A 524 25.64 6.89 23.78
C ILE A 524 26.34 7.55 22.59
N GLU A 525 25.61 7.73 21.49
CA GLU A 525 26.05 8.54 20.35
C GLU A 525 25.16 9.77 20.20
N THR A 526 25.71 10.86 19.66
CA THR A 526 25.04 12.17 19.61
C THR A 526 25.15 12.80 18.23
N LEU A 527 24.02 13.31 17.73
CA LEU A 527 23.94 14.20 16.57
C LEU A 527 23.58 15.62 16.99
N THR A 528 23.88 16.61 16.14
CA THR A 528 23.47 18.01 16.29
C THR A 528 22.55 18.38 15.14
N ASP A 529 21.36 18.91 15.46
CA ASP A 529 20.37 19.32 14.47
C ASP A 529 20.89 20.46 13.59
N ASP A 530 20.62 20.34 12.29
CA ASP A 530 20.89 21.35 11.28
C ASP A 530 19.93 21.15 10.09
N ALA A 531 18.80 21.87 10.12
CA ALA A 531 17.78 21.82 9.07
C ALA A 531 18.25 22.36 7.71
N THR A 532 19.47 22.91 7.61
CA THR A 532 20.05 23.35 6.32
C THR A 532 20.65 22.20 5.52
N VAL A 533 20.91 21.04 6.15
CA VAL A 533 21.48 19.86 5.50
C VAL A 533 20.37 18.89 5.06
N PRO A 534 20.18 18.62 3.75
CA PRO A 534 19.19 17.67 3.28
C PRO A 534 19.45 16.25 3.82
N ALA A 535 18.39 15.50 4.13
CA ALA A 535 18.50 14.14 4.67
C ALA A 535 19.32 13.21 3.73
N VAL A 536 19.08 13.29 2.41
CA VAL A 536 19.82 12.54 1.39
C VAL A 536 21.29 12.94 1.29
N THR A 537 21.62 14.22 1.51
CA THR A 537 23.01 14.71 1.54
C THR A 537 23.72 14.19 2.78
N SER A 538 23.08 14.28 3.95
CA SER A 538 23.65 13.76 5.19
C SER A 538 23.88 12.25 5.09
N ALA A 539 22.89 11.47 4.65
CA ALA A 539 22.97 10.01 4.48
C ALA A 539 24.22 9.56 3.69
N ASN A 540 24.60 10.32 2.68
CA ASN A 540 25.70 9.99 1.76
C ASN A 540 27.07 10.60 2.13
N ALA A 541 27.15 11.42 3.19
CA ALA A 541 28.43 11.90 3.70
C ALA A 541 29.21 10.76 4.38
N ALA A 542 30.53 10.69 4.16
CA ALA A 542 31.39 9.67 4.78
C ALA A 542 31.47 9.81 6.32
N THR A 543 31.44 11.05 6.81
CA THR A 543 31.21 11.41 8.21
C THR A 543 30.25 12.60 8.28
N SER A 544 29.44 12.68 9.33
CA SER A 544 28.52 13.80 9.56
C SER A 544 28.25 13.97 11.06
N GLY A 545 28.14 15.22 11.50
CA GLY A 545 27.66 15.56 12.86
C GLY A 545 26.14 15.68 12.96
N THR A 546 25.40 15.66 11.83
CA THR A 546 23.96 15.93 11.79
C THR A 546 23.08 14.69 11.73
N ARG A 547 23.70 13.49 11.71
CA ARG A 547 23.02 12.20 11.70
C ARG A 547 23.78 11.14 12.48
N LEU A 548 23.09 10.05 12.80
CA LEU A 548 23.68 8.75 13.13
C LEU A 548 23.27 7.75 12.04
N VAL A 549 24.18 6.88 11.58
CA VAL A 549 23.85 5.82 10.59
C VAL A 549 24.44 4.49 11.02
N TYR A 550 23.64 3.43 10.87
CA TYR A 550 23.98 2.05 11.19
C TYR A 550 23.69 1.19 9.96
N GLN A 551 24.69 0.52 9.40
CA GLN A 551 24.56 -0.30 8.18
C GLN A 551 24.77 -1.79 8.46
N THR A 552 24.08 -2.65 7.73
CA THR A 552 24.41 -4.08 7.66
C THR A 552 25.79 -4.28 7.01
N PRO A 553 26.40 -5.47 7.15
CA PRO A 553 27.31 -5.99 6.14
C PRO A 553 26.68 -5.94 4.73
N ALA A 554 27.51 -6.04 3.68
CA ALA A 554 26.99 -6.21 2.33
C ALA A 554 26.18 -7.52 2.29
N LEU A 555 24.93 -7.44 1.83
CA LEU A 555 24.01 -8.56 1.86
C LEU A 555 24.44 -9.64 0.87
N THR A 556 24.41 -10.90 1.29
CA THR A 556 24.75 -12.06 0.44
C THR A 556 23.56 -12.55 -0.40
N ALA A 557 22.35 -12.13 -0.04
CA ALA A 557 21.09 -12.46 -0.71
C ALA A 557 20.13 -11.26 -0.66
N ASN A 558 19.10 -11.27 -1.50
CA ASN A 558 18.07 -10.23 -1.51
C ASN A 558 17.23 -10.25 -0.21
N VAL A 559 16.98 -9.08 0.36
CA VAL A 559 16.10 -8.88 1.53
C VAL A 559 14.89 -8.07 1.09
N ARG A 560 13.71 -8.67 1.12
CA ARG A 560 12.44 -7.97 0.85
C ARG A 560 11.82 -7.49 2.16
N ILE A 561 11.62 -6.18 2.25
CA ILE A 561 10.80 -5.51 3.25
C ILE A 561 9.36 -5.52 2.72
N SER A 562 8.37 -5.92 3.52
CA SER A 562 6.95 -5.87 3.15
C SER A 562 6.12 -5.50 4.39
N GLY A 563 5.53 -4.31 4.42
CA GLY A 563 4.78 -3.78 5.57
C GLY A 563 5.46 -2.58 6.24
N THR A 564 5.16 -2.34 7.52
CA THR A 564 5.55 -1.13 8.27
C THR A 564 6.78 -1.35 9.17
N PRO A 565 7.95 -0.76 8.87
CA PRO A 565 9.09 -0.74 9.79
C PRO A 565 8.83 0.24 10.95
N TRP A 566 9.43 0.00 12.12
CA TRP A 566 9.34 0.92 13.25
C TRP A 566 10.62 0.93 14.10
N ALA A 567 10.89 2.04 14.76
CA ALA A 567 12.03 2.20 15.65
C ALA A 567 11.58 2.45 17.10
N SER A 568 12.37 1.96 18.05
CA SER A 568 12.25 2.25 19.48
C SER A 568 13.59 2.73 19.98
N LEU A 569 13.77 4.05 20.01
CA LEU A 569 15.00 4.70 20.40
C LEU A 569 14.92 5.14 21.87
N TRP A 570 15.96 4.83 22.65
CA TRP A 570 16.17 5.49 23.94
C TRP A 570 17.00 6.74 23.69
N ALA A 571 16.34 7.90 23.69
CA ALA A 571 16.96 9.16 23.31
C ALA A 571 16.71 10.29 24.31
N SER A 572 17.63 11.25 24.36
CA SER A 572 17.50 12.53 25.07
C SER A 572 17.76 13.70 24.12
N SER A 573 17.17 14.85 24.42
CA SER A 573 17.43 16.12 23.73
C SER A 573 18.16 17.09 24.65
N SER A 574 19.02 17.96 24.12
CA SER A 574 19.58 19.09 24.87
C SER A 574 18.62 20.28 25.01
N ALA A 575 17.44 20.21 24.38
CA ALA A 575 16.41 21.23 24.40
C ALA A 575 15.06 20.64 24.87
N SER A 576 14.13 21.51 25.28
CA SER A 576 12.79 21.10 25.72
C SER A 576 11.84 20.71 24.59
N ARG A 577 12.17 21.04 23.34
CA ARG A 577 11.51 20.60 22.09
C ARG A 577 12.59 20.19 21.08
N ALA A 578 12.28 19.23 20.20
CA ALA A 578 13.13 18.82 19.09
C ALA A 578 12.28 18.08 18.05
N ASN A 579 12.73 18.04 16.80
CA ASN A 579 12.23 17.06 15.84
C ASN A 579 12.97 15.73 16.06
N LEU A 580 12.35 14.58 15.75
CA LEU A 580 13.05 13.32 15.61
C LEU A 580 12.60 12.61 14.34
N THR A 581 13.56 12.33 13.46
CA THR A 581 13.35 11.61 12.21
C THR A 581 14.18 10.33 12.20
N VAL A 582 13.59 9.24 11.69
CA VAL A 582 14.29 7.98 11.39
C VAL A 582 14.03 7.61 9.94
N ALA A 583 15.06 7.14 9.24
CA ALA A 583 14.96 6.71 7.84
C ALA A 583 15.62 5.33 7.63
N LEU A 584 15.07 4.54 6.71
CA LEU A 584 15.76 3.38 6.14
C LEU A 584 16.36 3.76 4.79
N VAL A 585 17.57 3.27 4.53
CA VAL A 585 18.36 3.63 3.34
C VAL A 585 18.94 2.37 2.72
N ASP A 586 18.80 2.22 1.41
CA ASP A 586 19.51 1.21 0.63
C ASP A 586 20.82 1.80 0.10
N TYR A 587 21.97 1.22 0.45
CA TYR A 587 23.28 1.64 -0.04
C TYR A 587 23.85 0.62 -1.05
N PRO A 588 24.08 1.01 -2.33
CA PRO A 588 24.78 0.17 -3.29
C PRO A 588 26.27 -0.02 -2.92
N PRO A 589 26.97 -1.01 -3.51
CA PRO A 589 28.41 -1.19 -3.33
C PRO A 589 29.25 0.04 -3.71
N THR A 590 28.76 0.84 -4.65
CA THR A 590 29.38 2.07 -5.16
C THR A 590 28.32 3.09 -5.51
N GLY A 591 28.57 4.37 -5.19
CA GLY A 591 27.62 5.46 -5.41
C GLY A 591 26.85 5.83 -4.14
N ASN A 592 25.77 6.60 -4.32
CA ASN A 592 24.95 7.09 -3.22
C ASN A 592 23.86 6.09 -2.84
N GLY A 593 23.56 6.00 -1.55
CA GLY A 593 22.37 5.32 -1.04
C GLY A 593 21.09 6.14 -1.21
N THR A 594 19.99 5.40 -1.36
CA THR A 594 18.63 5.89 -1.60
C THR A 594 17.78 5.69 -0.35
N ILE A 595 17.11 6.74 0.12
CA ILE A 595 16.20 6.62 1.26
C ILE A 595 14.94 5.85 0.81
N LEU A 596 14.69 4.69 1.41
CA LEU A 596 13.55 3.82 1.12
C LEU A 596 12.26 4.34 1.75
N THR A 597 12.34 4.73 3.02
CA THR A 597 11.21 5.17 3.84
C THR A 597 11.71 6.01 5.03
N ARG A 598 10.83 6.84 5.60
CA ARG A 598 11.10 7.72 6.74
C ARG A 598 9.94 7.66 7.74
N GLY A 599 10.18 8.10 8.96
CA GLY A 599 9.20 8.24 10.03
C GLY A 599 9.61 9.39 10.95
N TRP A 600 8.63 10.07 11.53
CA TRP A 600 8.84 11.29 12.32
C TRP A 600 8.05 11.26 13.63
N THR A 601 8.51 11.98 14.65
CA THR A 601 7.81 12.17 15.93
C THR A 601 8.30 13.41 16.67
N ASP A 602 7.43 14.08 17.43
CA ASP A 602 7.87 15.01 18.49
C ASP A 602 8.15 14.18 19.77
N PRO A 603 9.35 14.28 20.36
CA PRO A 603 9.67 13.62 21.64
C PRO A 603 8.73 13.97 22.82
N GLN A 604 8.01 15.10 22.75
CA GLN A 604 6.98 15.46 23.72
C GLN A 604 5.75 14.54 23.62
N ASN A 605 5.45 14.03 22.42
CA ASN A 605 4.30 13.18 22.11
C ASN A 605 4.61 11.67 22.23
N ARG A 606 5.68 11.33 22.94
CA ARG A 606 6.16 9.95 23.22
C ARG A 606 5.11 8.96 23.77
N ILE A 607 4.01 9.46 24.33
CA ILE A 607 2.89 8.64 24.87
C ILE A 607 1.68 8.68 23.93
N SER A 608 1.38 9.82 23.33
CA SER A 608 0.19 10.03 22.49
C SER A 608 0.42 11.17 21.50
N ALA A 609 -0.01 10.99 20.24
CA ALA A 609 -0.08 12.06 19.26
C ALA A 609 -1.03 13.21 19.67
N ALA A 610 -1.96 12.96 20.59
CA ALA A 610 -2.96 13.93 21.07
C ALA A 610 -2.56 14.64 22.38
N THR A 611 -1.33 14.48 22.86
CA THR A 611 -0.90 15.06 24.14
C THR A 611 0.59 15.37 24.16
N THR A 612 0.93 16.65 23.99
CA THR A 612 2.23 17.21 24.33
C THR A 612 2.55 17.00 25.82
N GLU A 613 3.53 16.14 26.15
CA GLU A 613 4.12 16.06 27.50
C GLU A 613 5.55 16.60 27.53
N PRO A 614 5.90 17.55 28.44
CA PRO A 614 7.25 18.10 28.50
C PRO A 614 8.37 17.05 28.57
N VAL A 615 9.45 17.28 27.82
CA VAL A 615 10.71 16.55 27.96
C VAL A 615 11.74 17.41 28.71
N THR A 616 12.40 16.82 29.70
CA THR A 616 13.49 17.46 30.45
C THR A 616 14.79 17.35 29.64
N PRO A 617 15.51 18.46 29.38
CA PRO A 617 16.81 18.41 28.70
C PRO A 617 17.79 17.43 29.37
N GLY A 618 18.44 16.58 28.57
CA GLY A 618 19.38 15.54 29.01
C GLY A 618 18.74 14.29 29.63
N GLN A 619 17.43 14.29 29.91
CA GLN A 619 16.73 13.08 30.36
C GLN A 619 16.44 12.17 29.17
N PHE A 620 16.72 10.88 29.32
CA PHE A 620 16.41 9.87 28.32
C PHE A 620 14.96 9.37 28.43
N TYR A 621 14.30 9.28 27.29
CA TYR A 621 12.95 8.73 27.12
C TYR A 621 12.99 7.62 26.06
N ARG A 622 12.05 6.67 26.16
CA ARG A 622 11.78 5.73 25.07
C ARG A 622 10.85 6.40 24.07
N LEU A 623 11.34 6.62 22.86
CA LEU A 623 10.60 7.19 21.74
C LEU A 623 10.33 6.07 20.73
N ARG A 624 9.05 5.82 20.45
CA ARG A 624 8.62 4.88 19.41
C ARG A 624 8.02 5.67 18.26
N LEU A 625 8.41 5.31 17.04
CA LEU A 625 7.84 5.83 15.81
C LEU A 625 7.82 4.76 14.74
N ASP A 626 6.71 4.70 14.01
CA ASP A 626 6.60 3.89 12.80
C ASP A 626 7.12 4.71 11.61
N LEU A 627 7.74 4.03 10.65
CA LEU A 627 8.15 4.58 9.37
C LEU A 627 7.05 4.29 8.33
N GLN A 628 7.08 4.99 7.20
CA GLN A 628 6.12 4.76 6.13
C GLN A 628 6.19 3.30 5.62
N PRO A 629 5.05 2.60 5.48
CA PRO A 629 4.97 1.25 4.92
C PRO A 629 5.65 1.12 3.57
N LYS A 630 6.26 -0.05 3.31
CA LYS A 630 7.09 -0.30 2.13
C LYS A 630 6.88 -1.71 1.59
N ASP A 631 7.05 -1.91 0.28
CA ASP A 631 7.27 -3.24 -0.29
C ASP A 631 8.44 -3.24 -1.30
N ALA A 632 9.66 -3.19 -0.76
CA ALA A 632 10.91 -3.00 -1.51
C ALA A 632 11.95 -4.10 -1.24
N VAL A 633 12.86 -4.32 -2.18
CA VAL A 633 13.90 -5.33 -2.15
C VAL A 633 15.29 -4.68 -2.12
N VAL A 634 15.98 -4.81 -0.99
CA VAL A 634 17.42 -4.53 -0.90
C VAL A 634 18.16 -5.73 -1.52
N VAL A 635 18.82 -5.53 -2.65
CA VAL A 635 19.43 -6.63 -3.42
C VAL A 635 20.77 -7.09 -2.86
N ALA A 636 21.20 -8.30 -3.23
CA ALA A 636 22.53 -8.80 -2.86
C ALA A 636 23.65 -7.84 -3.30
N GLY A 637 24.67 -7.68 -2.46
CA GLY A 637 25.76 -6.72 -2.59
C GLY A 637 25.50 -5.36 -1.92
N HIS A 638 24.23 -4.95 -1.80
CA HIS A 638 23.86 -3.70 -1.14
C HIS A 638 23.91 -3.81 0.40
N ARG A 639 23.70 -2.71 1.11
CA ARG A 639 23.57 -2.65 2.57
C ARG A 639 22.27 -1.96 2.95
N LEU A 640 21.52 -2.55 3.87
CA LEU A 640 20.42 -1.85 4.53
C LEU A 640 20.99 -0.97 5.65
N GLY A 641 20.62 0.31 5.66
CA GLY A 641 20.99 1.27 6.69
C GLY A 641 19.80 1.81 7.44
N LEU A 642 19.98 2.02 8.75
CA LEU A 642 19.14 2.88 9.58
C LEU A 642 19.84 4.23 9.74
N MET A 643 19.13 5.33 9.50
CA MET A 643 19.59 6.69 9.78
C MET A 643 18.69 7.33 10.84
N VAL A 644 19.30 8.07 11.78
CA VAL A 644 18.61 8.94 12.74
C VAL A 644 19.10 10.37 12.51
N LEU A 645 18.17 11.33 12.47
CA LEU A 645 18.42 12.77 12.39
C LEU A 645 17.33 13.53 13.17
N SER A 646 17.51 14.84 13.36
CA SER A 646 16.50 15.70 14.00
C SER A 646 15.54 16.25 12.94
N SER A 647 15.83 17.45 12.41
CA SER A 647 15.00 18.09 11.38
C SER A 647 15.23 17.45 10.01
N ASP A 648 14.14 17.12 9.32
CA ASP A 648 14.15 16.69 7.93
C ASP A 648 13.74 17.87 7.06
N GLN A 649 14.70 18.47 6.35
CA GLN A 649 14.50 19.65 5.52
C GLN A 649 13.32 19.53 4.52
N GLU A 650 13.02 18.31 4.07
CA GLU A 650 11.95 18.04 3.10
C GLU A 650 10.56 17.94 3.76
N ALA A 651 10.48 17.77 5.08
CA ALA A 651 9.24 17.44 5.80
C ALA A 651 8.92 18.31 7.04
N THR A 652 9.90 18.72 7.84
CA THR A 652 9.70 19.31 9.19
C THR A 652 9.77 20.84 9.23
N ILE A 653 9.25 21.45 10.30
CA ILE A 653 9.63 22.82 10.72
C ILE A 653 11.15 22.89 10.87
N ARG A 654 11.76 23.96 10.35
CA ARG A 654 13.20 24.16 10.22
C ARG A 654 13.69 25.16 11.27
N THR A 655 14.04 24.63 12.44
CA THR A 655 14.57 25.44 13.54
C THR A 655 16.04 25.80 13.33
N THR A 656 16.54 26.80 14.07
CA THR A 656 17.97 27.17 14.06
C THR A 656 18.85 25.98 14.50
N PRO A 657 19.97 25.69 13.81
CA PRO A 657 20.86 24.58 14.16
C PRO A 657 21.40 24.64 15.59
N GLY A 658 21.63 23.48 16.20
CA GLY A 658 22.34 23.36 17.48
C GLY A 658 21.72 22.43 18.53
N THR A 659 20.45 22.03 18.40
CA THR A 659 19.82 21.06 19.32
C THR A 659 20.51 19.71 19.19
N LYS A 660 20.97 19.12 20.30
CA LYS A 660 21.64 17.81 20.29
C LYS A 660 20.67 16.72 20.66
N LEU A 661 20.66 15.63 19.87
CA LEU A 661 19.97 14.39 20.21
C LEU A 661 20.99 13.31 20.51
N SER A 662 20.84 12.66 21.65
CA SER A 662 21.73 11.59 22.13
C SER A 662 20.96 10.28 22.26
N VAL A 663 21.46 9.19 21.68
CA VAL A 663 20.81 7.86 21.61
C VAL A 663 21.63 6.82 22.38
N ASP A 664 20.99 6.11 23.31
CA ASP A 664 21.56 4.93 24.01
C ASP A 664 21.45 3.71 23.08
N LEU A 665 22.58 3.26 22.54
CA LEU A 665 22.63 2.20 21.54
C LEU A 665 22.27 0.83 22.12
N GLY A 666 22.55 0.59 23.40
CA GLY A 666 22.30 -0.68 24.07
C GLY A 666 20.82 -0.92 24.38
N ARG A 667 20.00 0.13 24.31
CA ARG A 667 18.54 0.09 24.53
C ARG A 667 17.71 0.43 23.29
N SER A 668 18.35 0.78 22.18
CA SER A 668 17.69 1.24 20.96
C SER A 668 17.65 0.15 19.89
N THR A 669 16.50 -0.01 19.25
CA THR A 669 16.28 -1.02 18.21
C THR A 669 15.47 -0.48 17.04
N VAL A 670 15.60 -1.15 15.89
CA VAL A 670 14.66 -1.06 14.76
C VAL A 670 14.05 -2.44 14.50
N SER A 671 12.78 -2.45 14.16
CA SER A 671 12.02 -3.62 13.76
C SER A 671 11.67 -3.53 12.29
N LEU A 672 12.09 -4.55 11.53
CA LEU A 672 12.00 -4.63 10.08
C LEU A 672 11.04 -5.75 9.69
N PRO A 673 9.98 -5.49 8.90
CA PRO A 673 9.07 -6.53 8.45
C PRO A 673 9.68 -7.22 7.22
N ILE A 674 10.38 -8.33 7.42
CA ILE A 674 11.14 -9.04 6.37
C ILE A 674 10.41 -10.30 5.94
N VAL A 675 10.28 -10.49 4.61
CA VAL A 675 9.77 -11.72 4.00
C VAL A 675 10.72 -12.88 4.32
N GLY A 676 10.23 -13.93 4.98
CA GLY A 676 11.04 -15.01 5.54
C GLY A 676 11.65 -14.73 6.93
N GLY A 677 11.36 -13.56 7.51
CA GLY A 677 11.68 -13.22 8.90
C GLY A 677 13.18 -13.19 9.24
N THR A 678 13.49 -13.52 10.49
CA THR A 678 14.85 -13.43 11.06
C THR A 678 15.84 -14.33 10.34
N SER A 679 15.43 -15.55 9.96
CA SER A 679 16.28 -16.51 9.25
C SER A 679 16.74 -15.99 7.88
N ALA A 680 15.80 -15.46 7.08
CA ALA A 680 16.12 -14.84 5.79
C ALA A 680 17.04 -13.63 5.95
N PHE A 681 16.76 -12.75 6.92
CA PHE A 681 17.60 -11.58 7.18
C PHE A 681 18.99 -11.94 7.72
N ALA A 682 19.10 -12.93 8.61
CA ALA A 682 20.37 -13.39 9.16
C ALA A 682 21.27 -13.96 8.06
N THR A 683 20.73 -14.89 7.25
CA THR A 683 21.42 -15.49 6.11
C THR A 683 21.95 -14.42 5.16
N ALA A 684 21.11 -13.43 4.80
CA ALA A 684 21.50 -12.32 3.93
C ALA A 684 22.54 -11.38 4.58
N ALA A 685 22.39 -11.02 5.85
CA ALA A 685 23.30 -10.10 6.54
C ALA A 685 24.63 -10.75 7.01
N GLY A 686 24.87 -12.03 6.71
CA GLY A 686 26.03 -12.78 7.21
C GLY A 686 25.98 -13.03 8.73
N GLY A 687 24.80 -12.94 9.33
CA GLY A 687 24.51 -13.30 10.71
C GLY A 687 23.95 -14.72 10.83
N THR A 688 23.80 -15.18 12.06
CA THR A 688 23.23 -16.49 12.39
C THR A 688 21.87 -16.26 13.03
N ASP A 689 20.82 -16.94 12.55
CA ASP A 689 19.60 -17.01 13.35
C ASP A 689 19.85 -17.99 14.51
N VAL A 690 19.51 -17.52 15.71
CA VAL A 690 19.60 -18.26 16.96
C VAL A 690 18.33 -18.01 17.78
N SER A 691 17.25 -17.54 17.16
CA SER A 691 16.02 -17.18 17.84
C SER A 691 15.30 -18.40 18.40
N ALA A 692 15.27 -19.52 17.68
CA ALA A 692 14.75 -20.78 18.21
C ALA A 692 15.68 -21.35 19.29
N LEU A 693 17.00 -21.21 19.12
CA LEU A 693 17.99 -21.53 20.14
C LEU A 693 17.82 -20.72 21.44
N ARG A 694 17.62 -19.40 21.35
CA ARG A 694 17.37 -18.53 22.51
C ARG A 694 16.05 -18.87 23.21
N ALA A 695 14.97 -19.09 22.44
CA ALA A 695 13.69 -19.53 22.99
C ALA A 695 13.82 -20.89 23.71
N THR A 696 14.60 -21.80 23.13
CA THR A 696 14.95 -23.10 23.74
C THR A 696 15.71 -22.90 25.05
N VAL A 697 16.79 -22.10 25.08
CA VAL A 697 17.54 -21.80 26.32
C VAL A 697 16.63 -21.23 27.42
N ALA A 698 15.71 -20.34 27.07
CA ALA A 698 14.71 -19.80 28.01
C ALA A 698 13.72 -20.87 28.53
N GLY A 699 13.36 -21.85 27.70
CA GLY A 699 12.47 -22.96 28.05
C GLY A 699 13.08 -24.07 28.92
N LEU A 700 14.42 -24.14 29.05
CA LEU A 700 15.11 -25.22 29.77
C LEU A 700 15.09 -25.11 31.30
N GLY A 701 14.49 -24.05 31.87
CA GLY A 701 14.37 -23.85 33.31
C GLY A 701 15.72 -23.65 34.04
N LEU A 702 16.74 -23.15 33.33
CA LEU A 702 18.09 -23.02 33.87
C LEU A 702 18.21 -21.88 34.89
N PRO A 703 19.07 -22.03 35.93
CA PRO A 703 19.48 -20.92 36.79
C PRO A 703 19.95 -19.71 35.97
N ALA A 704 19.55 -18.50 36.37
CA ALA A 704 19.72 -17.28 35.59
C ALA A 704 21.16 -17.03 35.11
N GLY A 705 22.18 -17.35 35.93
CA GLY A 705 23.59 -17.23 35.54
C GLY A 705 24.01 -18.22 34.44
N GLN A 706 23.49 -19.45 34.44
CA GLN A 706 23.80 -20.45 33.40
C GLN A 706 23.05 -20.16 32.09
N ALA A 707 21.79 -19.72 32.18
CA ALA A 707 21.05 -19.21 31.03
C ALA A 707 21.80 -18.03 30.40
N HIS A 708 22.27 -17.08 31.22
CA HIS A 708 23.08 -15.95 30.78
C HIS A 708 24.39 -16.38 30.08
N ASP A 709 25.14 -17.33 30.65
CA ASP A 709 26.38 -17.84 30.03
C ASP A 709 26.12 -18.48 28.66
N LEU A 710 25.07 -19.31 28.52
CA LEU A 710 24.70 -19.94 27.23
C LEU A 710 24.23 -18.91 26.18
N LEU A 711 23.39 -17.95 26.58
CA LEU A 711 22.94 -16.86 25.71
C LEU A 711 24.12 -15.99 25.26
N LYS A 712 25.05 -15.70 26.17
CA LYS A 712 26.28 -14.95 25.87
C LYS A 712 27.19 -15.70 24.88
N THR A 713 27.27 -17.04 24.93
CA THR A 713 27.96 -17.80 23.88
C THR A 713 27.25 -17.71 22.54
N LEU A 714 25.92 -17.90 22.51
CA LEU A 714 25.10 -17.74 21.29
C LEU A 714 25.32 -16.37 20.63
N ASP A 715 25.29 -15.29 21.40
CA ASP A 715 25.45 -13.91 20.90
C ASP A 715 26.81 -13.64 20.23
N ASN A 716 27.86 -14.37 20.65
CA ASN A 716 29.21 -14.27 20.08
C ASN A 716 29.42 -15.18 18.87
N THR A 717 28.49 -16.10 18.60
CA THR A 717 28.62 -17.12 17.57
C THR A 717 28.48 -16.51 16.15
N ARG A 718 29.07 -17.17 15.15
CA ARG A 718 28.89 -16.91 13.70
C ARG A 718 28.42 -18.19 13.01
N CYS A 719 27.95 -18.12 11.76
CA CYS A 719 27.54 -19.33 11.01
C CYS A 719 28.69 -20.35 10.92
N GLN A 720 29.94 -19.86 10.84
CA GLN A 720 31.15 -20.69 10.84
C GLN A 720 31.57 -21.26 12.21
N SER A 721 30.86 -20.97 13.31
CA SER A 721 31.28 -21.33 14.67
C SER A 721 30.16 -21.83 15.60
N LEU A 722 29.02 -22.32 15.07
CA LEU A 722 28.00 -23.00 15.88
C LEU A 722 28.58 -24.16 16.71
N ASP A 723 29.68 -24.76 16.22
CA ASP A 723 30.52 -25.71 16.94
C ASP A 723 30.97 -25.22 18.34
N ASP A 724 31.25 -23.92 18.53
CA ASP A 724 31.70 -23.39 19.82
C ASP A 724 30.56 -23.26 20.85
N PHE A 725 29.34 -23.04 20.36
CA PHE A 725 28.13 -23.18 21.20
C PHE A 725 27.93 -24.64 21.61
N LEU A 726 28.00 -25.59 20.66
CA LEU A 726 27.91 -27.01 20.98
C LEU A 726 29.03 -27.48 21.93
N ARG A 727 30.28 -27.02 21.76
CA ARG A 727 31.38 -27.25 22.72
C ARG A 727 31.03 -26.73 24.11
N THR A 728 30.50 -25.51 24.21
CA THR A 728 30.07 -24.94 25.50
C THR A 728 28.96 -25.78 26.14
N VAL A 729 28.00 -26.27 25.35
CA VAL A 729 26.97 -27.20 25.83
C VAL A 729 27.59 -28.52 26.33
N PHE A 730 28.54 -29.11 25.59
CA PHE A 730 29.23 -30.34 26.00
C PHE A 730 30.12 -30.14 27.24
N ASP A 731 30.82 -29.01 27.37
CA ASP A 731 31.61 -28.66 28.55
C ASP A 731 30.71 -28.42 29.78
N GLN A 732 29.50 -27.86 29.59
CA GLN A 732 28.51 -27.76 30.65
C GLN A 732 27.92 -29.12 31.03
N VAL A 733 27.74 -30.07 30.11
CA VAL A 733 27.41 -31.47 30.47
C VAL A 733 28.57 -32.11 31.25
N GLY A 734 29.81 -31.95 30.78
CA GLY A 734 31.00 -32.51 31.43
C GLY A 734 31.27 -31.96 32.84
N SER A 735 30.79 -30.75 33.15
CA SER A 735 30.86 -30.13 34.47
C SER A 735 29.60 -30.31 35.33
N GLY A 736 28.62 -31.11 34.87
CA GLY A 736 27.36 -31.33 35.58
C GLY A 736 26.43 -30.11 35.63
N ARG A 737 26.73 -29.09 34.81
CA ARG A 737 25.99 -27.83 34.69
C ARG A 737 24.76 -27.95 33.79
N LEU A 738 24.77 -28.86 32.82
CA LEU A 738 23.61 -29.28 32.03
C LEU A 738 23.38 -30.79 32.16
N THR A 739 22.13 -31.21 32.15
CA THR A 739 21.78 -32.63 31.95
C THR A 739 21.92 -33.03 30.48
N VAL A 740 22.10 -34.33 30.22
CA VAL A 740 22.13 -34.87 28.84
C VAL A 740 20.83 -34.54 28.10
N ALA A 741 19.66 -34.60 28.75
CA ALA A 741 18.38 -34.26 28.13
C ALA A 741 18.32 -32.78 27.70
N GLN A 742 18.73 -31.84 28.57
CA GLN A 742 18.78 -30.41 28.23
C GLN A 742 19.77 -30.14 27.08
N ALA A 743 20.91 -30.82 27.07
CA ALA A 743 21.90 -30.73 25.99
C ALA A 743 21.37 -31.30 24.66
N SER A 744 20.65 -32.43 24.67
CA SER A 744 20.00 -32.99 23.48
C SER A 744 18.96 -32.04 22.89
N VAL A 745 18.18 -31.36 23.73
CA VAL A 745 17.20 -30.35 23.28
C VAL A 745 17.89 -29.14 22.64
N LEU A 746 18.98 -28.64 23.22
CA LEU A 746 19.81 -27.58 22.60
C LEU A 746 20.46 -28.05 21.30
N GLN A 747 20.96 -29.29 21.25
CA GLN A 747 21.58 -29.87 20.06
C GLN A 747 20.55 -30.04 18.94
N ALA A 748 19.33 -30.47 19.25
CA ALA A 748 18.24 -30.58 18.27
C ALA A 748 17.85 -29.20 17.71
N ALA A 749 17.63 -28.20 18.57
CA ALA A 749 17.37 -26.82 18.13
C ALA A 749 18.52 -26.28 17.26
N ASN A 750 19.77 -26.55 17.65
CA ASN A 750 20.96 -26.19 16.86
C ASN A 750 21.01 -26.89 15.49
N GLN A 751 20.55 -28.14 15.37
CA GLN A 751 20.45 -28.82 14.07
C GLN A 751 19.36 -28.22 13.17
N VAL A 752 18.24 -27.74 13.75
CA VAL A 752 17.22 -27.00 12.99
C VAL A 752 17.81 -25.71 12.41
N GLU A 753 18.51 -24.90 13.22
CA GLU A 753 19.17 -23.66 12.77
C GLU A 753 20.29 -23.94 11.73
N LEU A 754 21.01 -25.05 11.86
CA LEU A 754 21.98 -25.50 10.84
C LEU A 754 21.31 -25.83 9.50
N GLN A 755 20.18 -26.54 9.52
CA GLN A 755 19.41 -26.89 8.32
C GLN A 755 18.72 -25.67 7.67
N GLN A 756 18.43 -24.61 8.44
CA GLN A 756 17.71 -23.43 7.96
C GLN A 756 18.59 -22.31 7.38
N GLY A 757 19.92 -22.49 7.26
CA GLY A 757 20.74 -21.55 6.48
C GLY A 757 22.23 -21.43 6.84
N CYS A 758 22.74 -22.17 7.83
CA CYS A 758 24.09 -21.88 8.36
C CYS A 758 25.26 -22.63 7.69
N PHE A 759 25.07 -23.68 6.88
CA PHE A 759 26.21 -24.35 6.22
C PHE A 759 25.93 -25.08 4.89
N ASN A 760 27.01 -25.20 4.11
CA ASN A 760 27.17 -26.12 2.99
C ASN A 760 27.74 -27.47 3.52
N ALA A 761 27.31 -28.63 3.00
CA ALA A 761 27.26 -29.92 3.71
C ALA A 761 28.60 -30.66 4.02
N GLY A 762 29.75 -29.99 4.06
CA GLY A 762 31.07 -30.64 4.12
C GLY A 762 31.67 -30.91 5.52
N THR A 763 31.28 -30.15 6.56
CA THR A 763 32.11 -30.00 7.78
C THR A 763 31.74 -30.90 8.97
N LEU A 764 30.52 -31.45 9.01
CA LEU A 764 30.03 -32.24 10.15
C LEU A 764 30.70 -33.62 10.33
N GLY A 765 31.40 -34.13 9.31
CA GLY A 765 31.99 -35.48 9.32
C GLY A 765 33.22 -35.66 10.22
N SER A 766 33.85 -34.58 10.71
CA SER A 766 35.10 -34.64 11.49
C SER A 766 34.90 -34.86 12.99
N TRP A 767 33.77 -34.42 13.54
CA TRP A 767 33.48 -34.42 14.98
C TRP A 767 33.08 -35.79 15.55
N VAL A 768 32.80 -36.78 14.70
CA VAL A 768 32.41 -38.15 15.11
C VAL A 768 33.63 -39.09 15.18
N THR A 769 34.82 -38.58 15.51
CA THR A 769 35.99 -39.40 15.86
C THR A 769 36.13 -39.54 17.38
N PRO A 770 36.25 -40.76 17.93
CA PRO A 770 36.08 -40.99 19.37
C PRO A 770 37.32 -40.59 20.18
N GLY A 771 37.39 -39.30 20.55
CA GLY A 771 38.43 -38.73 21.41
C GLY A 771 37.83 -37.84 22.52
N ARG A 772 37.63 -38.40 23.71
CA ARG A 772 37.18 -37.77 24.97
C ARG A 772 35.67 -37.48 25.15
N VAL A 773 34.90 -37.03 24.15
CA VAL A 773 33.45 -36.77 24.35
C VAL A 773 32.63 -38.07 24.53
N GLY A 774 33.02 -39.14 23.82
CA GLY A 774 32.31 -40.43 23.83
C GLY A 774 32.28 -41.17 25.18
N GLN A 775 33.04 -40.75 26.19
CA GLN A 775 33.01 -41.38 27.53
C GLN A 775 31.88 -40.85 28.44
N ALA A 776 31.34 -39.66 28.18
CA ALA A 776 30.15 -39.17 28.88
C ALA A 776 28.87 -39.89 28.40
N TRP A 777 28.76 -40.12 27.09
CA TRP A 777 27.60 -40.76 26.46
C TRP A 777 27.51 -42.28 26.65
N THR A 778 28.60 -42.95 27.05
CA THR A 778 28.65 -44.42 27.21
C THR A 778 28.37 -44.92 28.63
N ARG A 779 27.93 -44.04 29.55
CA ARG A 779 27.58 -44.40 30.95
C ARG A 779 26.16 -44.03 31.39
N ALA A 780 25.23 -43.80 30.46
CA ALA A 780 23.80 -43.89 30.76
C ALA A 780 23.34 -45.37 30.77
N PRO A 781 22.38 -45.78 31.61
CA PRO A 781 21.87 -47.16 31.61
C PRO A 781 21.22 -47.50 30.26
N ARG A 782 21.61 -48.64 29.68
CA ARG A 782 21.18 -49.16 28.37
C ARG A 782 19.70 -49.63 28.31
N GLN A 783 18.81 -49.02 29.08
CA GLN A 783 17.42 -49.47 29.25
C GLN A 783 16.35 -48.38 29.14
N ALA A 784 16.73 -47.14 28.81
CA ALA A 784 15.79 -46.02 28.61
C ALA A 784 15.76 -45.47 27.16
N ALA A 785 16.73 -45.84 26.30
CA ALA A 785 16.89 -45.22 24.97
C ALA A 785 16.23 -45.97 23.81
N GLU A 786 15.80 -47.22 23.99
CA GLU A 786 15.16 -48.01 22.92
C GLU A 786 13.61 -47.92 22.93
N GLN A 787 13.00 -47.39 23.99
CA GLN A 787 11.55 -47.21 24.09
C GLN A 787 11.09 -45.86 23.52
N ASP A 788 11.73 -44.75 23.91
CA ASP A 788 11.37 -43.40 23.46
C ASP A 788 11.55 -43.20 21.93
N LEU A 789 12.48 -43.93 21.31
CA LEU A 789 12.68 -43.92 19.85
C LEU A 789 11.57 -44.67 19.07
N LEU A 790 10.83 -45.57 19.74
CA LEU A 790 9.66 -46.25 19.13
C LEU A 790 8.39 -45.40 19.27
N ASP A 791 8.20 -44.70 20.38
CA ASP A 791 7.02 -43.84 20.59
C ASP A 791 7.09 -42.54 19.76
N LEU A 792 8.29 -42.00 19.49
CA LEU A 792 8.44 -40.85 18.58
C LEU A 792 8.16 -41.20 17.10
N ALA A 793 8.26 -42.47 16.72
CA ALA A 793 7.96 -42.96 15.37
C ALA A 793 6.45 -43.16 15.12
N ALA A 794 5.61 -43.10 16.15
CA ALA A 794 4.15 -43.28 16.04
C ALA A 794 3.37 -41.98 15.76
N ALA A 795 4.05 -40.82 15.69
CA ALA A 795 3.42 -39.51 15.74
C ALA A 795 3.52 -38.64 14.45
N THR A 796 3.77 -39.23 13.28
CA THR A 796 3.37 -38.63 11.97
C THR A 796 3.26 -39.68 10.87
N PRO A 797 2.05 -39.88 10.33
CA PRO A 797 1.91 -40.03 8.89
C PRO A 797 0.77 -39.16 8.35
N ASP A 798 1.10 -38.15 7.54
CA ASP A 798 0.60 -38.08 6.16
C ASP A 798 1.21 -36.90 5.39
N ALA A 799 2.24 -37.22 4.59
CA ALA A 799 2.62 -36.43 3.44
C ALA A 799 2.87 -37.38 2.26
N LEU A 800 1.87 -37.44 1.36
CA LEU A 800 1.93 -37.95 -0.01
C LEU A 800 2.18 -39.46 -0.21
N HIS A 801 1.17 -40.16 -0.74
CA HIS A 801 1.25 -40.67 -2.12
C HIS A 801 -0.13 -40.93 -2.75
N THR A 802 -0.23 -40.64 -4.05
CA THR A 802 -1.44 -40.80 -4.88
C THR A 802 -1.43 -42.15 -5.62
N VAL A 803 -2.62 -42.63 -6.00
CA VAL A 803 -2.94 -43.66 -7.04
C VAL A 803 -3.28 -45.09 -6.53
N ALA A 804 -4.32 -45.66 -7.17
CA ALA A 804 -4.75 -47.08 -7.20
C ALA A 804 -5.65 -47.66 -6.08
N SER A 805 -6.93 -47.26 -6.14
CA SER A 805 -8.10 -48.14 -6.39
C SER A 805 -8.50 -49.31 -5.45
N ALA A 806 -9.83 -49.40 -5.30
CA ALA A 806 -10.67 -50.60 -5.09
C ALA A 806 -10.90 -51.14 -3.66
N GLY A 807 -12.11 -50.86 -3.14
CA GLY A 807 -13.01 -51.96 -2.78
C GLY A 807 -13.49 -52.09 -1.32
N ARG A 808 -14.74 -51.64 -1.08
CA ARG A 808 -15.76 -52.27 -0.22
C ARG A 808 -15.49 -52.53 1.28
N SER A 809 -16.17 -51.69 2.09
CA SER A 809 -17.28 -52.12 2.96
C SER A 809 -17.09 -53.08 4.16
N VAL A 810 -17.37 -52.51 5.35
CA VAL A 810 -18.38 -52.95 6.36
C VAL A 810 -17.94 -53.75 7.62
N VAL A 811 -18.62 -53.43 8.73
CA VAL A 811 -18.70 -54.06 10.09
C VAL A 811 -17.89 -53.46 11.28
N SER A 812 -18.55 -52.50 11.95
CA SER A 812 -18.67 -52.23 13.41
C SER A 812 -17.69 -52.77 14.47
N GLY A 813 -17.35 -51.90 15.45
CA GLY A 813 -16.89 -52.28 16.80
C GLY A 813 -16.91 -51.10 17.79
N ARG A 814 -17.79 -51.17 18.81
CA ARG A 814 -18.05 -50.22 19.93
C ARG A 814 -16.80 -49.55 20.54
N SER A 815 -16.79 -48.22 20.70
CA SER A 815 -17.08 -47.44 21.94
C SER A 815 -15.85 -47.31 22.86
N ASP A 816 -15.56 -46.21 23.58
CA ASP A 816 -16.18 -44.88 23.77
C ASP A 816 -15.07 -43.80 23.54
N THR A 817 -15.17 -42.47 23.78
CA THR A 817 -16.07 -41.61 24.59
C THR A 817 -16.15 -40.18 23.98
N CYS A 818 -16.82 -39.24 24.65
CA CYS A 818 -17.09 -37.88 24.17
C CYS A 818 -15.88 -36.93 24.06
N PHE A 819 -15.76 -36.25 22.92
CA PHE A 819 -15.31 -34.84 22.88
C PHE A 819 -16.52 -33.93 23.05
N LYS A 820 -16.40 -32.82 23.80
CA LYS A 820 -17.42 -31.76 23.82
C LYS A 820 -16.82 -30.41 23.44
N LEU A 821 -17.47 -29.77 22.48
CA LEU A 821 -17.09 -28.49 21.87
C LEU A 821 -17.32 -27.29 22.81
N ARG A 822 -16.65 -26.17 22.47
CA ARG A 822 -16.91 -24.81 22.98
C ARG A 822 -18.40 -24.45 22.91
N GLY A 823 -18.87 -23.61 23.84
CA GLY A 823 -20.21 -23.02 23.71
C GLY A 823 -20.65 -21.99 24.77
N VAL A 824 -20.13 -20.74 24.66
CA VAL A 824 -20.90 -19.48 24.80
C VAL A 824 -21.48 -19.02 26.17
N HIS A 825 -21.09 -17.78 26.55
CA HIS A 825 -21.69 -16.77 27.46
C HIS A 825 -22.20 -17.09 28.89
N GLY A 826 -21.90 -16.15 29.81
CA GLY A 826 -22.65 -15.93 31.06
C GLY A 826 -21.86 -15.10 32.08
N ASP A 827 -22.21 -13.82 32.26
CA ASP A 827 -21.70 -13.00 33.36
C ASP A 827 -22.22 -13.47 34.72
N ALA A 828 -21.32 -13.64 35.69
CA ALA A 828 -21.52 -13.27 37.11
C ALA A 828 -20.23 -13.57 37.90
N GLY A 829 -19.74 -12.59 38.66
CA GLY A 829 -18.58 -12.79 39.52
C GLY A 829 -18.93 -13.47 40.84
N ALA A 830 -18.17 -14.49 41.22
CA ALA A 830 -17.99 -14.90 42.61
C ALA A 830 -16.57 -15.46 42.80
N ARG A 831 -15.85 -14.94 43.81
CA ARG A 831 -14.64 -15.58 44.35
C ARG A 831 -15.07 -16.72 45.28
N LEU A 832 -14.20 -17.73 45.40
CA LEU A 832 -13.91 -18.65 46.53
C LEU A 832 -13.36 -19.94 45.88
N THR A 833 -12.05 -20.16 45.81
CA THR A 833 -11.16 -20.74 46.84
C THR A 833 -11.48 -22.19 47.22
N ASP A 834 -10.41 -22.99 47.17
CA ASP A 834 -10.09 -24.17 47.97
C ASP A 834 -10.59 -25.58 47.58
N GLU A 835 -9.55 -26.39 47.27
CA GLU A 835 -9.24 -27.72 47.81
C GLU A 835 -9.95 -29.01 47.34
N LEU A 836 -9.08 -29.90 46.82
CA LEU A 836 -8.91 -31.33 47.16
C LEU A 836 -10.07 -32.33 46.95
N GLY A 837 -9.77 -33.43 46.24
CA GLY A 837 -10.63 -34.63 46.24
C GLY A 837 -10.28 -35.68 45.19
N CYS A 838 -9.22 -36.47 45.39
CA CYS A 838 -8.90 -37.61 44.51
C CYS A 838 -9.77 -38.85 44.79
N SER A 839 -10.44 -39.41 43.76
CA SER A 839 -10.64 -40.86 43.51
C SER A 839 -11.54 -41.04 42.28
N GLY A 840 -11.34 -41.97 41.35
CA GLY A 840 -10.31 -43.01 41.24
C GLY A 840 -10.91 -44.34 40.78
N ARG A 841 -10.80 -44.64 39.48
CA ARG A 841 -10.64 -45.99 38.88
C ARG A 841 -10.40 -45.88 37.38
#